data_AF-A0A841C111-F1
#
_entry.id   AF-A0A841C111-F1
#
_cell.length_a   1.000
_cell.length_b   1.000
_cell.length_c   1.000
_cell.angle_alpha   90.00
_cell.angle_beta   90.00
_cell.angle_gamma   90.00
#
_symmetry.space_group_name_H-M   'P 1'
#
loop_
_entity.id
_entity.type
_entity.pdbx_description
1 polymer ?
#
loop_
_entity_poly.entity_id
_entity_poly.type
_entity_poly.pdbx_seq_one_letter_code
_entity_poly.pdbx_strand_id
1 'polypeptide(L)'
;MGAVTRSLWLPIGPANFYSAMTDPVLLQRDDGVLTGDCVSMRHAERSDYIPFLRESVLRRLIEVLPASFGYERVGFCEFSGDQDDQSRPVSLTMTLQTATAVVGLADARPAHAELLDAGVQTVTMRVDEFGFYTFSAAHDGAPGLVAKALAEHIVTVFGGKFGVNRLQSIRDRHSSEGVAAVRRYNGLSVTAPAAEQTEVASTPPRGALSFHQLNVFIEGLCNQSLLPAVFFEHYRRAGEWLEAYKRKSSITTDLDDFIREVTVAADASTVAGQLTTLHRFMMISRGSLQWMRRSVESVRRSLLDQMMAVSHRQARLIQLDLSGIDYERTPEMTGEATESQMRGYVMLVATKLPLMFTVSDGARTAMTALAGRAADLGRRNSDQPHDLYIQLAEVEALVGSWADLLDRLRVNVKSLETAVEHDWQERLLYEQEQARSEQEAMAEIERSRHGQPGGRRVGDTAYNALMLVLTVIAVFVAIRTADQSGKDALPLSEQLVELWPVVLGAAGFLVLAWAWRVWRQRRPDRDSYSFELAFRLDERADEQLVRDYLKLDTIIKVPSATFPTVTLRRLGGWRVEGISTDTTLLKVHSVAVARVGLVRYARFEIVTEIMIRRISNESQFFVRQCRMFGDSPVPLATGKITSLVRELLVLTCTPLAETFDLGAMTGPLDLLHAPASAG
;
A
#
# COMPACT_ATOMS: atom_id res chain seq x y z
N MET A 1 -26.26 37.09 40.21
CA MET A 1 -25.21 36.42 39.43
C MET A 1 -25.87 35.31 38.63
N GLY A 2 -25.79 35.39 37.31
CA GLY A 2 -26.34 34.35 36.42
C GLY A 2 -25.36 33.19 36.26
N ALA A 3 -25.87 32.05 35.82
CA ALA A 3 -25.05 30.91 35.41
C ALA A 3 -25.45 30.46 34.01
N VAL A 4 -24.46 30.24 33.15
CA VAL A 4 -24.65 29.64 31.82
C VAL A 4 -23.83 28.36 31.77
N THR A 5 -24.50 27.27 31.38
CA THR A 5 -23.88 25.95 31.30
C THR A 5 -23.83 25.45 29.86
N ARG A 6 -22.68 24.88 29.49
CA ARG A 6 -22.44 24.20 28.22
C ARG A 6 -21.79 22.85 28.50
N SER A 7 -22.20 21.82 27.77
CA SER A 7 -21.63 20.49 27.93
C SER A 7 -21.34 19.84 26.60
N LEU A 8 -20.45 18.86 26.61
CA LEU A 8 -20.12 18.01 25.47
C LEU A 8 -19.69 16.63 25.98
N TRP A 9 -19.84 15.60 25.14
CA TRP A 9 -19.42 14.25 25.46
C TRP A 9 -18.24 13.87 24.57
N LEU A 10 -17.17 13.35 25.16
CA LEU A 10 -16.04 12.78 24.44
C LEU A 10 -15.84 11.35 24.91
N PRO A 11 -15.51 10.40 24.02
CA PRO A 11 -15.31 9.02 24.41
C PRO A 11 -14.10 8.91 25.33
N ILE A 12 -14.35 8.45 26.55
CA ILE A 12 -13.34 8.10 27.55
C ILE A 12 -13.73 6.71 28.07
N GLY A 13 -12.77 5.79 28.07
CA GLY A 13 -12.95 4.56 28.84
C GLY A 13 -12.61 4.85 30.31
N PRO A 14 -13.30 4.26 31.30
CA PRO A 14 -12.98 4.45 32.72
C PRO A 14 -11.48 4.24 33.00
N ALA A 15 -10.88 3.19 32.43
CA ALA A 15 -9.44 2.97 32.53
C ALA A 15 -8.59 4.14 32.02
N ASN A 16 -8.99 4.82 30.94
CA ASN A 16 -8.30 6.00 30.40
C ASN A 16 -8.54 7.28 31.22
N PHE A 17 -9.58 7.31 32.05
CA PHE A 17 -9.80 8.40 33.00
C PHE A 17 -8.73 8.36 34.11
N TYR A 18 -8.45 7.18 34.67
CA TYR A 18 -7.65 7.04 35.89
C TYR A 18 -6.43 6.10 35.81
N SER A 19 -5.95 5.69 34.63
CA SER A 19 -4.82 4.72 34.47
C SER A 19 -3.52 5.05 35.24
N ALA A 20 -3.46 6.21 35.90
CA ALA A 20 -2.40 6.68 36.78
C ALA A 20 -2.46 6.15 38.25
N MET A 21 -3.15 5.05 38.55
CA MET A 21 -3.11 4.43 39.91
C MET A 21 -1.70 3.96 40.35
N THR A 22 -0.68 4.11 39.51
CA THR A 22 0.72 3.87 39.87
C THR A 22 1.49 5.14 40.24
N ASP A 23 0.90 6.33 40.11
CA ASP A 23 1.56 7.60 40.43
C ASP A 23 0.97 8.22 41.73
N PRO A 24 1.46 7.81 42.93
CA PRO A 24 1.02 8.35 44.21
C PRO A 24 1.23 9.87 44.33
N VAL A 25 1.97 10.46 43.39
CA VAL A 25 2.27 11.89 43.30
C VAL A 25 1.05 12.74 42.93
N LEU A 26 0.04 12.18 42.24
CA LEU A 26 -1.13 12.95 41.79
C LEU A 26 -2.21 13.13 42.87
N LEU A 27 -2.17 12.34 43.94
CA LEU A 27 -3.19 12.30 44.98
C LEU A 27 -2.56 12.62 46.34
N GLN A 28 -2.63 13.89 46.76
CA GLN A 28 -2.39 14.21 48.16
C GLN A 28 -3.64 13.81 48.94
N ARG A 29 -3.50 12.77 49.78
CA ARG A 29 -4.56 12.29 50.64
C ARG A 29 -4.42 12.94 52.01
N ASP A 30 -5.11 14.05 52.22
CA ASP A 30 -5.22 14.65 53.56
C ASP A 30 -6.26 13.88 54.39
N ASP A 31 -5.86 13.44 55.58
CA ASP A 31 -6.71 13.15 56.75
C ASP A 31 -7.88 12.15 56.59
N GLY A 32 -7.78 11.17 55.68
CA GLY A 32 -8.65 9.97 55.70
C GLY A 32 -10.05 10.14 55.13
N VAL A 33 -10.42 11.33 54.62
CA VAL A 33 -11.64 11.54 53.83
C VAL A 33 -11.29 11.44 52.34
N LEU A 34 -12.03 10.61 51.59
CA LEU A 34 -11.83 10.34 50.16
C LEU A 34 -12.32 11.50 49.24
N THR A 35 -12.09 12.74 49.65
CA THR A 35 -12.26 13.94 48.81
C THR A 35 -10.90 14.60 48.73
N GLY A 36 -10.17 14.30 47.66
CA GLY A 36 -8.77 14.66 47.52
C GLY A 36 -8.61 15.83 46.56
N ASP A 37 -7.88 16.84 47.01
CA ASP A 37 -7.26 17.80 46.12
C ASP A 37 -6.26 17.06 45.21
N CYS A 38 -6.40 17.28 43.92
CA CYS A 38 -5.65 16.64 42.85
C CYS A 38 -4.68 17.67 42.24
N VAL A 39 -3.37 17.41 42.37
CA VAL A 39 -2.30 18.32 41.91
C VAL A 39 -1.21 17.52 41.21
N SER A 40 -0.70 18.02 40.08
CA SER A 40 0.52 17.46 39.47
C SER A 40 1.75 18.06 40.10
N MET A 41 2.49 17.29 40.93
CA MET A 41 3.74 17.78 41.53
C MET A 41 4.82 18.07 40.47
N ARG A 42 4.76 17.43 39.29
CA ARG A 42 5.71 17.71 38.20
C ARG A 42 5.64 19.16 37.74
N HIS A 43 4.44 19.74 37.72
CA HIS A 43 4.24 21.16 37.40
C HIS A 43 4.64 22.08 38.57
N ALA A 44 4.55 21.61 39.81
CA ALA A 44 4.99 22.39 40.97
C ALA A 44 6.52 22.52 41.03
N GLU A 45 7.24 21.46 40.64
CA GLU A 45 8.70 21.37 40.78
C GLU A 45 9.49 21.89 39.57
N ARG A 46 8.90 21.85 38.36
CA ARG A 46 9.61 22.17 37.11
C ARG A 46 8.80 23.11 36.21
N SER A 47 9.33 24.32 36.00
CA SER A 47 8.72 25.31 35.10
C SER A 47 8.86 24.96 33.61
N ASP A 48 9.74 24.02 33.27
CA ASP A 48 10.04 23.54 31.91
C ASP A 48 9.35 22.20 31.58
N TYR A 49 8.50 21.69 32.47
CA TYR A 49 7.82 20.41 32.29
C TYR A 49 6.75 20.48 31.18
N ILE A 50 6.82 19.51 30.25
CA ILE A 50 5.85 19.36 29.16
C ILE A 50 4.93 18.18 29.49
N PRO A 51 3.60 18.39 29.58
CA PRO A 51 2.66 17.30 29.78
C PRO A 51 2.71 16.31 28.61
N PHE A 52 2.88 15.03 28.89
CA PHE A 52 2.92 14.00 27.85
C PHE A 52 1.50 13.74 27.28
N LEU A 53 1.40 13.48 25.96
CA LEU A 53 0.10 13.16 25.34
C LEU A 53 -0.41 11.75 25.66
N ARG A 54 0.49 10.83 26.03
CA ARG A 54 0.16 9.41 26.26
C ARG A 54 -0.40 9.14 27.65
N GLU A 55 -0.72 10.18 28.39
CA GLU A 55 -1.20 10.07 29.77
C GLU A 55 -2.72 9.98 29.83
N SER A 56 -3.23 9.63 31.01
CA SER A 56 -4.66 9.58 31.27
C SER A 56 -5.30 10.94 31.07
N VAL A 57 -6.62 10.95 30.82
CA VAL A 57 -7.37 12.19 30.64
C VAL A 57 -7.26 13.08 31.87
N LEU A 58 -7.44 12.51 33.07
CA LEU A 58 -7.35 13.24 34.33
C LEU A 58 -6.01 13.96 34.46
N ARG A 59 -4.92 13.26 34.17
CA ARG A 59 -3.58 13.82 34.25
C ARG A 59 -3.35 14.93 33.23
N ARG A 60 -3.78 14.70 31.98
CA ARG A 60 -3.70 15.71 30.91
C ARG A 60 -4.43 16.99 31.30
N LEU A 61 -5.62 16.89 31.90
CA LEU A 61 -6.40 18.05 32.35
C LEU A 61 -5.69 18.82 33.47
N ILE A 62 -5.22 18.13 34.51
CA ILE A 62 -4.53 18.75 35.66
C ILE A 62 -3.23 19.42 35.23
N GLU A 63 -2.54 18.88 34.22
CA GLU A 63 -1.26 19.42 33.77
C GLU A 63 -1.42 20.53 32.71
N VAL A 64 -2.36 20.39 31.77
CA VAL A 64 -2.52 21.33 30.64
C VAL A 64 -3.38 22.53 30.98
N LEU A 65 -4.50 22.34 31.69
CA LEU A 65 -5.45 23.43 31.95
C LEU A 65 -4.83 24.57 32.75
N PRO A 66 -4.06 24.31 33.83
CA PRO A 66 -3.37 25.38 34.54
C PRO A 66 -2.24 26.01 33.72
N ALA A 67 -1.45 25.19 33.01
CA ALA A 67 -0.30 25.63 32.24
C ALA A 67 -0.67 26.51 31.04
N SER A 68 -1.80 26.22 30.39
CA SER A 68 -2.13 26.76 29.06
C SER A 68 -3.38 27.63 29.06
N PHE A 69 -4.27 27.43 30.03
CA PHE A 69 -5.60 28.04 30.09
C PHE A 69 -5.92 28.65 31.46
N GLY A 70 -4.91 28.89 32.30
CA GLY A 70 -5.07 29.64 33.55
C GLY A 70 -6.01 29.05 34.60
N TYR A 71 -6.39 27.78 34.49
CA TYR A 71 -7.17 27.10 35.53
C TYR A 71 -6.35 26.99 36.82
N GLU A 72 -7.03 26.86 37.94
CA GLU A 72 -6.41 26.60 39.24
C GLU A 72 -5.58 25.32 39.18
N ARG A 73 -4.39 25.36 39.80
CA ARG A 73 -3.45 24.22 39.83
C ARG A 73 -3.98 23.03 40.64
N VAL A 74 -4.97 23.28 41.49
CA VAL A 74 -5.62 22.28 42.33
C VAL A 74 -6.99 21.98 41.72
N GLY A 75 -7.19 20.73 41.32
CA GLY A 75 -8.50 20.21 40.95
C GLY A 75 -9.11 19.44 42.12
N PHE A 76 -10.43 19.30 42.14
CA PHE A 76 -11.14 18.49 43.13
C PHE A 76 -11.61 17.18 42.49
N CYS A 77 -11.19 16.04 43.05
CA CYS A 77 -11.58 14.72 42.56
C CYS A 77 -12.66 14.08 43.45
N GLU A 78 -13.75 13.60 42.84
CA GLU A 78 -14.71 12.70 43.49
C GLU A 78 -14.25 11.26 43.29
N PHE A 79 -14.34 10.42 44.33
CA PHE A 79 -13.92 9.02 44.29
C PHE A 79 -15.13 8.06 44.33
N SER A 80 -14.97 6.88 43.73
CA SER A 80 -15.96 5.81 43.78
C SER A 80 -16.20 5.37 45.22
N GLY A 81 -17.46 5.26 45.63
CA GLY A 81 -17.86 4.75 46.94
C GLY A 81 -17.84 3.22 47.06
N ASP A 82 -17.29 2.51 46.09
CA ASP A 82 -17.20 1.05 46.10
C ASP A 82 -16.31 0.59 47.27
N GLN A 83 -16.79 -0.38 48.04
CA GLN A 83 -16.15 -0.84 49.29
C GLN A 83 -14.86 -1.65 49.08
N ASP A 84 -14.47 -1.92 47.84
CA ASP A 84 -13.24 -2.65 47.52
C ASP A 84 -12.01 -1.72 47.56
N ASP A 85 -10.83 -2.30 47.85
CA ASP A 85 -9.52 -1.67 48.12
C ASP A 85 -8.97 -0.69 47.05
N GLN A 86 -9.75 -0.29 46.04
CA GLN A 86 -9.33 0.62 44.98
C GLN A 86 -10.35 1.74 44.79
N SER A 87 -10.42 2.66 45.76
CA SER A 87 -11.08 3.96 45.55
C SER A 87 -10.47 4.63 44.32
N ARG A 88 -11.22 4.73 43.23
CA ARG A 88 -10.77 5.37 41.98
C ARG A 88 -11.46 6.72 41.80
N PRO A 89 -10.81 7.72 41.18
CA PRO A 89 -11.49 8.96 40.86
C PRO A 89 -12.55 8.69 39.79
N VAL A 90 -13.78 9.18 40.02
CA VAL A 90 -14.93 9.07 39.10
C VAL A 90 -15.28 10.42 38.48
N SER A 91 -14.82 11.53 39.06
CA SER A 91 -14.95 12.86 38.46
C SER A 91 -13.81 13.79 38.89
N LEU A 92 -13.58 14.84 38.08
CA LEU A 92 -12.63 15.92 38.34
C LEU A 92 -13.33 17.25 38.11
N THR A 93 -13.19 18.18 39.05
CA THR A 93 -13.67 19.56 38.94
C THR A 93 -12.49 20.53 38.99
N MET A 94 -12.43 21.48 38.07
CA MET A 94 -11.40 22.52 38.03
C MET A 94 -12.04 23.89 37.82
N THR A 95 -11.48 24.92 38.45
CA THR A 95 -12.00 26.28 38.41
C THR A 95 -11.02 27.20 37.70
N LEU A 96 -11.55 28.11 36.87
CA LEU A 96 -10.83 29.21 36.24
C LEU A 96 -11.37 30.52 36.80
N GLN A 97 -10.49 31.33 37.38
CA GLN A 97 -10.79 32.71 37.77
C GLN A 97 -10.30 33.65 36.66
N THR A 98 -11.23 34.27 35.92
CA THR A 98 -10.89 35.00 34.69
C THR A 98 -10.00 36.22 34.94
N ALA A 99 -10.19 36.89 36.08
CA ALA A 99 -9.44 38.10 36.44
C ALA A 99 -7.97 37.84 36.80
N THR A 100 -7.66 36.68 37.40
CA THR A 100 -6.31 36.33 37.85
C THR A 100 -5.50 35.58 36.80
N ALA A 101 -6.17 34.95 35.83
CA ALA A 101 -5.55 34.21 34.72
C ALA A 101 -4.66 35.07 33.80
N VAL A 102 -4.72 36.40 33.88
CA VAL A 102 -3.95 37.34 33.02
C VAL A 102 -2.47 37.47 33.44
N VAL A 103 -2.13 37.07 34.67
CA VAL A 103 -0.80 37.33 35.26
C VAL A 103 0.14 36.14 35.03
N GLY A 104 0.94 36.17 33.96
CA GLY A 104 2.14 35.31 33.84
C GLY A 104 2.35 34.56 32.51
N LEU A 105 1.34 34.46 31.65
CA LEU A 105 1.43 33.76 30.35
C LEU A 105 1.09 34.75 29.22
N ALA A 106 2.12 35.33 28.59
CA ALA A 106 1.94 36.30 27.50
C ALA A 106 1.11 35.75 26.32
N ASP A 107 1.19 34.44 26.06
CA ASP A 107 0.50 33.75 24.97
C ASP A 107 -0.87 33.17 25.34
N ALA A 108 -1.25 33.10 26.62
CA ALA A 108 -2.57 32.61 27.07
C ALA A 108 -3.66 33.69 27.03
N ARG A 109 -3.28 34.95 26.77
CA ARG A 109 -4.20 36.10 26.69
C ARG A 109 -5.39 35.95 25.73
N PRO A 110 -5.31 35.30 24.55
CA PRO A 110 -6.45 35.25 23.65
C PRO A 110 -7.58 34.32 24.13
N ALA A 111 -7.29 33.27 24.90
CA ALA A 111 -8.31 32.28 25.27
C ALA A 111 -9.35 32.81 26.28
N HIS A 112 -8.95 33.77 27.14
CA HIS A 112 -9.80 34.28 28.22
C HIS A 112 -10.36 35.68 27.99
N ALA A 113 -9.84 36.40 26.98
CA ALA A 113 -10.27 37.77 26.69
C ALA A 113 -11.78 37.83 26.42
N GLU A 114 -12.31 36.90 25.61
CA GLU A 114 -13.73 36.87 25.29
C GLU A 114 -14.63 36.56 26.50
N LEU A 115 -14.15 35.73 27.44
CA LEU A 115 -14.86 35.44 28.68
C LEU A 115 -14.93 36.70 29.57
N LEU A 116 -13.81 37.40 29.72
CA LEU A 116 -13.73 38.62 30.51
C LEU A 116 -14.61 39.72 29.91
N ASP A 117 -14.53 39.92 28.59
CA ASP A 117 -15.33 40.90 27.84
C ASP A 117 -16.84 40.59 27.94
N ALA A 118 -17.20 39.31 28.01
CA ALA A 118 -18.58 38.87 28.23
C ALA A 118 -19.05 39.01 29.70
N GLY A 119 -18.19 39.45 30.62
CA GLY A 119 -18.52 39.63 32.04
C GLY A 119 -18.56 38.32 32.83
N VAL A 120 -17.80 37.31 32.41
CA VAL A 120 -17.61 36.04 33.14
C VAL A 120 -16.56 36.23 34.22
N GLN A 121 -16.90 35.88 35.46
CA GLN A 121 -15.98 35.97 36.60
C GLN A 121 -15.26 34.64 36.86
N THR A 122 -16.01 33.54 36.81
CA THR A 122 -15.49 32.20 37.06
C THR A 122 -16.06 31.20 36.07
N VAL A 123 -15.24 30.22 35.70
CA VAL A 123 -15.67 29.06 34.91
C VAL A 123 -15.30 27.80 35.69
N THR A 124 -16.28 26.96 35.99
CA THR A 124 -16.07 25.65 36.59
C THR A 124 -16.22 24.58 35.51
N MET A 125 -15.17 23.78 35.30
CA MET A 125 -15.20 22.61 34.44
C MET A 125 -15.31 21.35 35.31
N ARG A 126 -16.32 20.52 35.05
CA ARG A 126 -16.44 19.17 35.61
C ARG A 126 -16.30 18.13 34.49
N VAL A 127 -15.56 17.06 34.73
CA VAL A 127 -15.50 15.89 33.86
C VAL A 127 -15.77 14.62 34.68
N ASP A 128 -16.50 13.66 34.13
CA ASP A 128 -16.70 12.33 34.75
C ASP A 128 -15.97 11.20 34.01
N GLU A 129 -15.91 10.02 34.64
CA GLU A 129 -15.25 8.82 34.08
C GLU A 129 -15.93 8.27 32.81
N PHE A 130 -17.14 8.75 32.49
CA PHE A 130 -17.90 8.40 31.29
C PHE A 130 -17.73 9.41 30.15
N GLY A 131 -16.94 10.47 30.36
CA GLY A 131 -16.59 11.44 29.34
C GLY A 131 -17.57 12.57 29.13
N PHE A 132 -18.43 12.85 30.11
CA PHE A 132 -19.24 14.07 30.12
C PHE A 132 -18.43 15.23 30.67
N TYR A 133 -18.27 16.28 29.87
CA TYR A 133 -17.64 17.53 30.26
C TYR A 133 -18.72 18.61 30.41
N THR A 134 -18.71 19.30 31.54
CA THR A 134 -19.65 20.39 31.85
C THR A 134 -18.88 21.63 32.22
N PHE A 135 -19.17 22.74 31.54
CA PHE A 135 -18.62 24.05 31.82
C PHE A 135 -19.74 24.96 32.31
N SER A 136 -19.59 25.50 33.52
CA SER A 136 -20.54 26.45 34.11
C SER A 136 -19.83 27.78 34.31
N ALA A 137 -20.32 28.83 33.64
CA ALA A 137 -19.79 30.18 33.76
C ALA A 137 -20.68 31.02 34.66
N ALA A 138 -20.12 31.54 35.76
CA ALA A 138 -20.79 32.50 36.62
C ALA A 138 -20.49 33.92 36.13
N HIS A 139 -21.54 34.72 35.91
CA HIS A 139 -21.43 35.96 35.16
C HIS A 139 -22.36 37.08 35.65
N ASP A 140 -21.98 38.31 35.30
CA ASP A 140 -22.81 39.52 35.41
C ASP A 140 -23.23 40.07 34.04
N GLY A 141 -22.66 39.55 32.95
CA GLY A 141 -22.95 39.99 31.58
C GLY A 141 -24.23 39.40 30.98
N ALA A 142 -24.49 39.73 29.70
CA ALA A 142 -25.65 39.22 28.98
C ALA A 142 -25.54 37.71 28.69
N PRO A 143 -26.54 36.88 29.02
CA PRO A 143 -26.46 35.42 28.88
C PRO A 143 -26.06 34.92 27.49
N GLY A 144 -26.51 35.59 26.43
CA GLY A 144 -26.16 35.23 25.05
C GLY A 144 -24.69 35.44 24.70
N LEU A 145 -24.09 36.54 25.19
CA LEU A 145 -22.66 36.82 25.01
C LEU A 145 -21.80 35.84 25.82
N VAL A 146 -22.20 35.57 27.06
CA VAL A 146 -21.55 34.59 27.93
C VAL A 146 -21.61 33.19 27.32
N ALA A 147 -22.77 32.79 26.79
CA ALA A 147 -22.92 31.49 26.17
C ALA A 147 -22.07 31.32 24.90
N LYS A 148 -21.86 32.41 24.14
CA LYS A 148 -20.96 32.42 22.99
C LYS A 148 -19.50 32.34 23.42
N ALA A 149 -19.08 33.21 24.34
CA ALA A 149 -17.70 33.21 24.86
C ALA A 149 -17.33 31.87 25.51
N LEU A 150 -18.27 31.24 26.23
CA LEU A 150 -18.06 29.92 26.81
C LEU A 150 -17.90 28.83 25.74
N ALA A 151 -18.64 28.90 24.64
CA ALA A 151 -18.48 27.96 23.53
C ALA A 151 -17.12 28.13 22.82
N GLU A 152 -16.67 29.37 22.61
CA GLU A 152 -15.34 29.65 22.04
C GLU A 152 -14.22 29.18 22.97
N HIS A 153 -14.38 29.36 24.29
CA HIS A 153 -13.44 28.84 25.28
C HIS A 153 -13.35 27.32 25.23
N ILE A 154 -14.49 26.62 25.16
CA ILE A 154 -14.52 25.15 25.02
C ILE A 154 -13.80 24.69 23.75
N VAL A 155 -14.04 25.35 22.62
CA VAL A 155 -13.33 25.08 21.35
C VAL A 155 -11.83 25.33 21.51
N THR A 156 -11.44 26.38 22.22
CA THR A 156 -10.01 26.68 22.45
C THR A 156 -9.36 25.63 23.36
N VAL A 157 -10.07 25.12 24.37
CA VAL A 157 -9.56 24.11 25.32
C VAL A 157 -9.39 22.73 24.67
N PHE A 158 -10.35 22.27 23.88
CA PHE A 158 -10.32 20.91 23.30
C PHE A 158 -9.98 20.86 21.83
N GLY A 159 -10.26 21.92 21.09
CA GLY A 159 -10.03 22.01 19.66
C GLY A 159 -8.57 22.25 19.32
N GLY A 160 -8.34 23.17 18.41
CA GLY A 160 -7.10 23.36 17.68
C GLY A 160 -7.28 22.97 16.21
N LYS A 161 -6.63 23.73 15.32
CA LYS A 161 -6.58 23.47 13.88
C LYS A 161 -5.83 22.18 13.58
N PHE A 162 -6.52 21.07 13.74
CA PHE A 162 -6.06 19.73 13.42
C PHE A 162 -6.75 19.27 12.15
N GLY A 163 -6.27 19.80 11.03
CA GLY A 163 -6.52 19.25 9.73
C GLY A 163 -5.19 18.85 9.13
N VAL A 164 -5.03 17.58 8.74
CA VAL A 164 -4.07 17.27 7.68
C VAL A 164 -4.70 17.79 6.40
N ASN A 165 -4.50 19.08 6.11
CA ASN A 165 -5.03 19.70 4.91
C ASN A 165 -4.23 19.19 3.70
N ARG A 166 -4.52 17.97 3.27
CA ARG A 166 -3.87 17.36 2.10
C ARG A 166 -4.17 18.11 0.80
N LEU A 167 -5.23 18.94 0.79
CA LEU A 167 -5.49 19.85 -0.33
C LEU A 167 -4.43 20.96 -0.42
N GLN A 168 -3.85 21.37 0.71
CA GLN A 168 -2.85 22.44 0.78
C GLN A 168 -1.41 21.91 0.68
N SER A 169 -1.15 20.66 1.10
CA SER A 169 0.19 20.07 1.16
C SER A 169 0.81 19.65 -0.18
N ILE A 170 0.16 19.92 -1.32
CA ILE A 170 0.75 19.64 -2.65
C ILE A 170 2.06 20.43 -2.84
N ARG A 171 2.19 21.59 -2.18
CA ARG A 171 3.39 22.44 -2.27
C ARG A 171 4.56 22.01 -1.36
N ASP A 172 4.29 21.30 -0.27
CA ASP A 172 5.29 20.97 0.77
C ASP A 172 5.37 19.46 1.05
N ARG A 173 5.71 18.67 0.01
CA ARG A 173 5.78 17.19 0.08
C ARG A 173 6.81 16.62 1.07
N HIS A 174 7.61 17.45 1.74
CA HIS A 174 8.76 17.01 2.54
C HIS A 174 8.53 16.98 4.06
N SER A 175 7.39 17.43 4.58
CA SER A 175 7.09 17.39 6.01
C SER A 175 5.84 16.56 6.33
N SER A 176 5.96 15.65 7.30
CA SER A 176 4.81 14.94 7.86
C SER A 176 3.91 15.92 8.63
N GLU A 177 2.95 16.53 7.93
CA GLU A 177 2.04 17.56 8.48
C GLU A 177 1.28 17.04 9.72
N GLY A 178 0.94 15.74 9.76
CA GLY A 178 0.33 15.12 10.93
C GLY A 178 1.24 15.16 12.16
N VAL A 179 2.52 14.80 12.00
CA VAL A 179 3.51 14.89 13.09
C VAL A 179 3.71 16.35 13.51
N ALA A 180 3.79 17.27 12.55
CA ALA A 180 3.90 18.70 12.82
C ALA A 180 2.68 19.25 13.57
N ALA A 181 1.46 18.82 13.23
CA ALA A 181 0.23 19.21 13.92
C ALA A 181 0.21 18.71 15.37
N VAL A 182 0.56 17.44 15.61
CA VAL A 182 0.66 16.87 16.95
C VAL A 182 1.74 17.59 17.79
N ARG A 183 2.90 17.92 17.19
CA ARG A 183 3.95 18.71 17.86
C ARG A 183 3.45 20.10 18.24
N ARG A 184 2.81 20.83 17.31
CA ARG A 184 2.22 22.15 17.58
C ARG A 184 1.20 22.12 18.71
N TYR A 185 0.41 21.05 18.80
CA TYR A 185 -0.57 20.92 19.88
C TYR A 185 0.06 20.72 21.26
N ASN A 186 1.24 20.10 21.31
CA ASN A 186 2.02 20.00 22.54
C ASN A 186 2.88 21.23 22.83
N GLY A 187 2.82 22.26 21.98
CA GLY A 187 3.69 23.42 22.09
C GLY A 187 5.17 23.13 21.75
N LEU A 188 5.42 22.04 21.02
CA LEU A 188 6.74 21.67 20.51
C LEU A 188 7.03 22.36 19.17
N SER A 189 8.28 22.74 18.97
CA SER A 189 8.74 23.30 17.69
C SER A 189 8.62 22.28 16.55
N VAL A 190 8.14 22.76 15.39
CA VAL A 190 8.01 21.95 14.16
C VAL A 190 9.37 21.71 13.50
N THR A 191 10.35 22.58 13.71
CA THR A 191 11.62 22.60 12.97
C THR A 191 12.73 21.71 13.56
N ALA A 192 12.52 21.10 14.72
CA ALA A 192 13.57 20.35 15.40
C ALA A 192 13.87 19.01 14.68
N PRO A 193 15.12 18.79 14.19
CA PRO A 193 15.52 17.56 13.52
C PRO A 193 15.47 16.37 14.48
N ALA A 194 15.05 15.21 13.97
CA ALA A 194 14.75 14.01 14.78
C ALA A 194 15.94 13.48 15.62
N ALA A 195 17.18 13.89 15.30
CA ALA A 195 18.40 13.40 15.94
C ALA A 195 18.87 14.22 17.15
N GLU A 196 18.34 15.42 17.39
CA GLU A 196 18.71 16.29 18.53
C GLU A 196 17.46 16.60 19.37
N GLN A 197 16.90 15.57 20.00
CA GLN A 197 15.74 15.69 20.89
C GLN A 197 16.17 16.02 22.33
N THR A 198 16.74 17.21 22.54
CA THR A 198 16.40 17.91 23.78
C THR A 198 15.11 18.65 23.45
N GLU A 199 13.96 18.03 23.75
CA GLU A 199 12.62 18.58 23.51
C GLU A 199 12.38 19.81 24.39
N VAL A 200 12.99 20.94 24.03
CA VAL A 200 12.73 22.22 24.69
C VAL A 200 11.38 22.71 24.17
N ALA A 201 10.39 22.81 25.05
CA ALA A 201 9.09 23.40 24.74
C ALA A 201 9.31 24.84 24.25
N SER A 202 8.78 25.17 23.06
CA SER A 202 8.83 26.54 22.54
C SER A 202 7.64 27.36 23.03
N THR A 203 6.50 26.70 23.32
CA THR A 203 5.24 27.32 23.72
C THR A 203 4.46 26.38 24.65
N PRO A 204 3.49 26.87 25.44
CA PRO A 204 2.57 25.98 26.16
C PRO A 204 1.75 25.08 25.20
N PRO A 205 1.26 23.93 25.68
CA PRO A 205 0.32 23.10 24.93
C PRO A 205 -0.92 23.88 24.49
N ARG A 206 -1.50 23.53 23.34
CA ARG A 206 -2.65 24.23 22.77
C ARG A 206 -3.99 23.56 23.04
N GLY A 207 -4.01 22.41 23.69
CA GLY A 207 -5.27 21.80 24.11
C GLY A 207 -5.13 20.55 24.97
N ALA A 208 -6.26 20.20 25.57
CA ALA A 208 -6.36 19.28 26.69
C ALA A 208 -6.72 17.83 26.32
N LEU A 209 -6.89 17.52 25.02
CA LEU A 209 -7.18 16.15 24.62
C LEU A 209 -5.95 15.25 24.76
N SER A 210 -6.16 14.03 25.23
CA SER A 210 -5.15 12.97 25.23
C SER A 210 -4.83 12.50 23.80
N PHE A 211 -3.69 11.82 23.61
CA PHE A 211 -3.36 11.20 22.32
C PHE A 211 -4.46 10.28 21.82
N HIS A 212 -5.05 9.50 22.74
CA HIS A 212 -6.09 8.55 22.41
C HIS A 212 -7.34 9.27 21.87
N GLN A 213 -7.82 10.30 22.57
CA GLN A 213 -8.97 11.10 22.13
C GLN A 213 -8.68 11.81 20.79
N LEU A 214 -7.49 12.41 20.64
CA LEU A 214 -7.09 13.03 19.38
C LEU A 214 -7.09 12.02 18.23
N ASN A 215 -6.55 10.81 18.44
CA ASN A 215 -6.54 9.77 17.41
C ASN A 215 -7.96 9.32 17.07
N VAL A 216 -8.83 9.14 18.05
CA VAL A 216 -10.25 8.81 17.82
C VAL A 216 -10.93 9.89 16.97
N PHE A 217 -10.74 11.17 17.30
CA PHE A 217 -11.38 12.26 16.58
C PHE A 217 -10.75 12.53 15.22
N ILE A 218 -9.45 12.78 15.17
CA ILE A 218 -8.74 13.21 13.96
C ILE A 218 -8.60 12.07 12.97
N GLU A 219 -8.27 10.86 13.45
CA GLU A 219 -8.00 9.73 12.56
C GLU A 219 -9.21 8.83 12.34
N GLY A 220 -10.16 8.82 13.29
CA GLY A 220 -11.40 8.05 13.20
C GLY A 220 -12.58 8.84 12.61
N LEU A 221 -13.00 9.93 13.27
CA LEU A 221 -14.28 10.59 12.97
C LEU A 221 -14.21 11.78 12.01
N CYS A 222 -13.13 12.57 12.05
CA CYS A 222 -12.95 13.84 11.33
C CYS A 222 -11.88 13.74 10.23
N ASN A 223 -11.49 12.52 9.84
CA ASN A 223 -10.31 12.30 9.00
C ASN A 223 -10.60 12.53 7.51
N GLN A 224 -10.09 13.63 6.95
CA GLN A 224 -10.12 13.86 5.50
C GLN A 224 -9.38 12.76 4.71
N SER A 225 -8.41 12.06 5.31
CA SER A 225 -7.68 10.98 4.63
C SER A 225 -8.56 9.75 4.36
N LEU A 226 -9.71 9.64 5.04
CA LEU A 226 -10.71 8.61 4.76
C LEU A 226 -11.61 9.00 3.57
N LEU A 227 -11.42 10.18 2.95
CA LEU A 227 -12.07 10.54 1.68
C LEU A 227 -11.39 9.77 0.55
N PRO A 228 -12.11 8.92 -0.22
CA PRO A 228 -11.51 8.23 -1.36
C PRO A 228 -10.83 9.20 -2.32
N ALA A 229 -11.45 10.35 -2.62
CA ALA A 229 -10.83 11.36 -3.47
C ALA A 229 -9.54 11.98 -2.90
N VAL A 230 -9.38 12.06 -1.58
CA VAL A 230 -8.12 12.52 -0.95
C VAL A 230 -7.07 11.42 -0.99
N PHE A 231 -7.49 10.17 -0.79
CA PHE A 231 -6.61 9.00 -0.85
C PHE A 231 -6.10 8.75 -2.27
N PHE A 232 -6.95 8.91 -3.29
CA PHE A 232 -6.61 8.76 -4.71
C PHE A 232 -6.01 10.03 -5.33
N GLU A 233 -5.64 11.03 -4.52
CA GLU A 233 -5.00 12.28 -4.97
C GLU A 233 -5.86 13.14 -5.93
N HIS A 234 -7.18 12.91 -5.95
CA HIS A 234 -8.15 13.72 -6.68
C HIS A 234 -8.58 14.96 -5.87
N TYR A 235 -7.61 15.73 -5.38
CA TYR A 235 -7.81 16.83 -4.44
C TYR A 235 -8.81 17.89 -4.91
N ARG A 236 -8.82 18.24 -6.21
CA ARG A 236 -9.80 19.19 -6.76
C ARG A 236 -11.23 18.69 -6.60
N ARG A 237 -11.50 17.43 -7.00
CA ARG A 237 -12.82 16.80 -6.84
C ARG A 237 -13.19 16.66 -5.36
N ALA A 238 -12.22 16.31 -4.51
CA ALA A 238 -12.42 16.25 -3.07
C ALA A 238 -12.87 17.60 -2.50
N GLY A 239 -12.22 18.70 -2.90
CA GLY A 239 -12.58 20.05 -2.48
C GLY A 239 -13.96 20.48 -2.96
N GLU A 240 -14.26 20.33 -4.25
CA GLU A 240 -15.57 20.64 -4.83
C GLU A 240 -16.70 19.84 -4.14
N TRP A 241 -16.45 18.56 -3.90
CA TRP A 241 -17.39 17.68 -3.22
C TRP A 241 -17.59 18.08 -1.76
N LEU A 242 -16.49 18.36 -1.03
CA LEU A 242 -16.55 18.77 0.37
C LEU A 242 -17.35 20.07 0.54
N GLU A 243 -17.15 21.06 -0.34
CA GLU A 243 -17.90 22.31 -0.32
C GLU A 243 -19.37 22.15 -0.73
N ALA A 244 -19.69 21.18 -1.58
CA ALA A 244 -21.07 20.81 -1.89
C ALA A 244 -21.76 20.10 -0.70
N TYR A 245 -21.03 19.24 0.03
CA TYR A 245 -21.56 18.43 1.12
C TYR A 245 -21.60 19.16 2.46
N LYS A 246 -20.63 20.04 2.77
CA LYS A 246 -20.66 20.92 3.95
C LYS A 246 -21.96 21.72 4.04
N ARG A 247 -22.53 22.11 2.89
CA ARG A 247 -23.82 22.82 2.82
C ARG A 247 -25.03 21.93 3.13
N LYS A 248 -24.89 20.60 3.06
CA LYS A 248 -26.00 19.63 3.18
C LYS A 248 -25.90 18.71 4.39
N SER A 249 -24.73 18.54 4.99
CA SER A 249 -24.48 17.58 6.06
C SER A 249 -23.64 18.16 7.18
N SER A 250 -23.84 17.66 8.40
CA SER A 250 -23.02 17.91 9.59
C SER A 250 -21.63 17.24 9.54
N ILE A 251 -21.02 17.07 8.36
CA ILE A 251 -19.68 16.49 8.26
C ILE A 251 -18.68 17.59 8.62
N THR A 252 -17.99 17.40 9.73
CA THR A 252 -16.90 18.27 10.15
C THR A 252 -15.58 17.70 9.68
N THR A 253 -14.69 18.59 9.23
CA THR A 253 -13.36 18.22 8.72
C THR A 253 -12.22 18.75 9.57
N ASP A 254 -12.55 19.56 10.56
CA ASP A 254 -11.65 20.10 11.56
C ASP A 254 -12.20 19.70 12.94
N LEU A 255 -11.28 19.51 13.88
CA LEU A 255 -11.59 19.28 15.28
C LEU A 255 -12.34 20.48 15.88
N ASP A 256 -11.98 21.72 15.50
CA ASP A 256 -12.67 22.94 15.99
C ASP A 256 -14.17 22.91 15.66
N ASP A 257 -14.48 22.62 14.39
CA ASP A 257 -15.87 22.51 13.92
C ASP A 257 -16.59 21.35 14.62
N PHE A 258 -15.92 20.21 14.80
CA PHE A 258 -16.52 19.08 15.51
C PHE A 258 -16.85 19.41 16.96
N ILE A 259 -15.90 19.96 17.73
CA ILE A 259 -16.10 20.35 19.13
C ILE A 259 -17.24 21.38 19.25
N ARG A 260 -17.28 22.35 18.34
CA ARG A 260 -18.35 23.35 18.28
C ARG A 260 -19.72 22.70 18.04
N GLU A 261 -19.81 21.79 17.08
CA GLU A 261 -21.07 21.12 16.71
C GLU A 261 -21.59 20.17 17.80
N VAL A 262 -20.71 19.52 18.57
CA VAL A 262 -21.12 18.59 19.64
C VAL A 262 -21.42 19.31 20.97
N THR A 263 -21.05 20.58 21.12
CA THR A 263 -21.31 21.36 22.33
C THR A 263 -22.77 21.79 22.42
N VAL A 264 -23.43 21.49 23.55
CA VAL A 264 -24.85 21.79 23.79
C VAL A 264 -25.05 22.73 24.98
N ALA A 265 -26.15 23.48 24.98
CA ALA A 265 -26.62 24.27 26.12
C ALA A 265 -27.37 23.38 27.13
N ALA A 266 -26.66 22.44 27.74
CA ALA A 266 -27.20 21.52 28.74
C ALA A 266 -26.21 21.31 29.88
N ASP A 267 -26.72 20.96 31.06
CA ASP A 267 -25.93 20.64 32.24
C ASP A 267 -25.75 19.13 32.38
N ALA A 268 -24.60 18.62 31.91
CA ALA A 268 -24.26 17.21 31.98
C ALA A 268 -23.81 16.75 33.39
N SER A 269 -24.01 17.57 34.44
CA SER A 269 -24.07 17.08 35.82
C SER A 269 -25.39 16.38 36.15
N THR A 270 -26.43 16.61 35.33
CA THR A 270 -27.76 15.98 35.46
C THR A 270 -27.94 14.86 34.44
N VAL A 271 -28.78 13.85 34.75
CA VAL A 271 -29.05 12.73 33.82
C VAL A 271 -29.67 13.23 32.50
N ALA A 272 -30.60 14.19 32.56
CA ALA A 272 -31.21 14.79 31.36
C ALA A 272 -30.19 15.54 30.49
N GLY A 273 -29.28 16.31 31.11
CA GLY A 273 -28.24 17.00 30.36
C GLY A 273 -27.21 16.05 29.76
N GLN A 274 -26.88 14.95 30.45
CA GLN A 274 -26.03 13.89 29.89
C GLN A 274 -26.69 13.19 28.70
N LEU A 275 -27.97 12.84 28.78
CA LEU A 275 -28.73 12.30 27.65
C LEU A 275 -28.72 13.24 26.45
N THR A 276 -29.00 14.53 26.66
CA THR A 276 -28.97 15.57 25.62
C THR A 276 -27.58 15.68 24.96
N THR A 277 -26.54 15.64 25.79
CA THR A 277 -25.15 15.77 25.34
C THR A 277 -24.71 14.55 24.51
N LEU A 278 -25.00 13.34 24.98
CA LEU A 278 -24.70 12.11 24.26
C LEU A 278 -25.53 12.00 22.97
N HIS A 279 -26.82 12.36 23.01
CA HIS A 279 -27.67 12.44 21.83
C HIS A 279 -27.04 13.31 20.74
N ARG A 280 -26.60 14.52 21.10
CA ARG A 280 -25.98 15.45 20.14
C ARG A 280 -24.72 14.84 19.52
N PHE A 281 -23.84 14.28 20.33
CA PHE A 281 -22.62 13.63 19.83
C PHE A 281 -22.94 12.50 18.85
N MET A 282 -23.86 11.61 19.22
CA MET A 282 -24.22 10.46 18.38
C MET A 282 -24.88 10.90 17.07
N MET A 283 -25.68 11.98 17.09
CA MET A 283 -26.26 12.55 15.88
C MET A 283 -25.21 13.11 14.92
N ILE A 284 -24.26 13.90 15.42
CA ILE A 284 -23.20 14.50 14.60
C ILE A 284 -22.27 13.42 14.04
N SER A 285 -21.77 12.52 14.90
CA SER A 285 -20.83 11.46 14.50
C SER A 285 -21.45 10.40 13.57
N ARG A 286 -22.76 10.17 13.66
CA ARG A 286 -23.49 9.28 12.74
C ARG A 286 -23.37 9.75 11.29
N GLY A 287 -23.35 11.06 11.06
CA GLY A 287 -23.14 11.64 9.72
C GLY A 287 -21.81 11.20 9.11
N SER A 288 -20.72 11.33 9.87
CA SER A 288 -19.37 10.90 9.45
C SER A 288 -19.30 9.39 9.18
N LEU A 289 -19.92 8.57 10.04
CA LEU A 289 -19.91 7.11 9.88
C LEU A 289 -20.75 6.63 8.69
N GLN A 290 -21.94 7.21 8.48
CA GLN A 290 -22.77 6.93 7.32
C GLN A 290 -22.03 7.26 6.02
N TRP A 291 -21.35 8.40 6.02
CA TRP A 291 -20.56 8.83 4.89
C TRP A 291 -19.42 7.84 4.60
N MET A 292 -18.63 7.46 5.61
CA MET A 292 -17.55 6.49 5.46
C MET A 292 -18.05 5.14 4.94
N ARG A 293 -19.22 4.69 5.42
CA ARG A 293 -19.89 3.48 4.90
C ARG A 293 -20.22 3.60 3.42
N ARG A 294 -20.76 4.73 2.97
CA ARG A 294 -21.04 4.97 1.54
C ARG A 294 -19.76 4.98 0.72
N SER A 295 -18.69 5.58 1.24
CA SER A 295 -17.37 5.59 0.59
C SER A 295 -16.80 4.17 0.42
N VAL A 296 -16.81 3.35 1.48
CA VAL A 296 -16.37 1.94 1.40
C VAL A 296 -17.25 1.14 0.45
N GLU A 297 -18.56 1.33 0.49
CA GLU A 297 -19.49 0.64 -0.41
C GLU A 297 -19.26 1.03 -1.88
N SER A 298 -18.94 2.30 -2.16
CA SER A 298 -18.56 2.76 -3.50
C SER A 298 -17.28 2.09 -3.97
N VAL A 299 -16.22 2.09 -3.15
CA VAL A 299 -14.95 1.40 -3.45
C VAL A 299 -15.17 -0.09 -3.64
N ARG A 300 -16.03 -0.71 -2.82
CA ARG A 300 -16.39 -2.13 -2.94
C ARG A 300 -16.95 -2.45 -4.32
N ARG A 301 -17.95 -1.68 -4.77
CA ARG A 301 -18.58 -1.88 -6.08
C ARG A 301 -17.58 -1.70 -7.21
N SER A 302 -16.78 -0.63 -7.16
CA SER A 302 -15.75 -0.38 -8.19
C SER A 302 -14.69 -1.48 -8.24
N LEU A 303 -14.26 -2.01 -7.08
CA LEU A 303 -13.32 -3.11 -7.04
C LEU A 303 -13.91 -4.41 -7.59
N LEU A 304 -15.15 -4.73 -7.22
CA LEU A 304 -15.87 -5.90 -7.75
C LEU A 304 -16.05 -5.79 -9.27
N ASP A 305 -16.41 -4.60 -9.78
CA ASP A 305 -16.53 -4.36 -11.22
C ASP A 305 -15.18 -4.55 -11.95
N GLN A 306 -14.06 -4.09 -11.36
CA GLN A 306 -12.72 -4.29 -11.92
C GLN A 306 -12.30 -5.77 -11.91
N MET A 307 -12.50 -6.47 -10.79
CA MET A 307 -12.22 -7.90 -10.66
C MET A 307 -13.04 -8.71 -11.67
N MET A 308 -14.34 -8.43 -11.77
CA MET A 308 -15.22 -9.03 -12.77
C MET A 308 -14.75 -8.73 -14.21
N ALA A 309 -14.32 -7.50 -14.51
CA ALA A 309 -13.81 -7.17 -15.84
C ALA A 309 -12.54 -7.95 -16.21
N VAL A 310 -11.67 -8.24 -15.24
CA VAL A 310 -10.47 -9.07 -15.44
C VAL A 310 -10.87 -10.53 -15.66
N SER A 311 -11.70 -11.10 -14.79
CA SER A 311 -12.14 -12.50 -14.90
C SER A 311 -12.99 -12.74 -16.16
N HIS A 312 -13.85 -11.80 -16.55
CA HIS A 312 -14.77 -11.94 -17.68
C HIS A 312 -14.18 -11.54 -19.05
N ARG A 313 -12.98 -10.94 -19.13
CA ARG A 313 -12.27 -10.88 -20.43
C ARG A 313 -11.99 -12.27 -21.01
N GLN A 314 -12.11 -13.33 -20.22
CA GLN A 314 -12.00 -14.72 -20.66
C GLN A 314 -13.35 -15.37 -21.04
N ALA A 315 -14.50 -14.78 -20.66
CA ALA A 315 -15.82 -15.29 -21.01
C ALA A 315 -16.78 -14.13 -21.35
N ARG A 316 -17.12 -13.96 -22.63
CA ARG A 316 -18.10 -12.95 -23.11
C ARG A 316 -19.46 -13.16 -22.44
N LEU A 317 -19.75 -12.38 -21.41
CA LEU A 317 -21.12 -12.18 -20.91
C LEU A 317 -21.54 -10.74 -21.20
N ILE A 318 -22.71 -10.61 -21.82
CA ILE A 318 -23.37 -9.33 -22.10
C ILE A 318 -23.91 -8.81 -20.77
N GLN A 319 -23.19 -7.90 -20.13
CA GLN A 319 -23.64 -7.25 -18.90
C GLN A 319 -24.68 -6.18 -19.27
N LEU A 320 -25.83 -6.18 -18.57
CA LEU A 320 -26.85 -5.14 -18.69
C LEU A 320 -26.24 -3.81 -18.26
N ASP A 321 -26.03 -2.93 -19.24
CA ASP A 321 -25.51 -1.60 -19.00
C ASP A 321 -26.56 -0.76 -18.26
N LEU A 322 -26.36 -0.60 -16.96
CA LEU A 322 -27.19 0.25 -16.09
C LEU A 322 -26.78 1.74 -16.18
N SER A 323 -26.05 2.14 -17.22
CA SER A 323 -25.63 3.52 -17.48
C SER A 323 -26.79 4.52 -17.66
N GLY A 324 -28.01 4.04 -17.91
CA GLY A 324 -29.20 4.87 -18.08
C GLY A 324 -29.93 5.33 -16.80
N ILE A 325 -29.42 5.02 -15.60
CA ILE A 325 -30.02 5.46 -14.32
C ILE A 325 -29.13 6.52 -13.67
N ASP A 326 -29.34 7.78 -14.07
CA ASP A 326 -28.57 8.97 -13.65
C ASP A 326 -28.67 9.33 -12.15
N TYR A 327 -29.45 8.60 -11.35
CA TYR A 327 -29.90 9.13 -10.05
C TYR A 327 -29.16 8.71 -8.79
N GLU A 328 -28.25 7.73 -8.78
CA GLU A 328 -27.67 7.26 -7.50
C GLU A 328 -26.21 6.84 -7.51
N ARG A 329 -25.52 6.95 -8.64
CA ARG A 329 -24.08 6.78 -8.58
C ARG A 329 -23.50 8.06 -7.97
N THR A 330 -22.66 7.92 -6.96
CA THR A 330 -21.57 8.88 -6.72
C THR A 330 -20.30 8.24 -7.30
N PRO A 331 -20.23 7.97 -8.64
CA PRO A 331 -19.17 7.16 -9.24
C PRO A 331 -17.87 7.98 -9.45
N GLU A 332 -17.89 9.27 -9.14
CA GLU A 332 -16.85 10.21 -9.55
C GLU A 332 -15.59 10.17 -8.66
N MET A 333 -15.66 9.49 -7.51
CA MET A 333 -14.50 9.39 -6.60
C MET A 333 -13.56 8.23 -6.91
N THR A 334 -14.05 7.12 -7.47
CA THR A 334 -13.26 5.89 -7.72
C THR A 334 -12.93 5.65 -9.18
N GLY A 335 -13.54 6.39 -10.13
CA GLY A 335 -13.48 6.05 -11.56
C GLY A 335 -12.08 5.99 -12.18
N GLU A 336 -11.09 6.64 -11.59
CA GLU A 336 -9.69 6.61 -12.03
C GLU A 336 -8.77 5.83 -11.05
N ALA A 337 -9.33 5.28 -9.97
CA ALA A 337 -8.55 4.60 -8.95
C ALA A 337 -8.11 3.22 -9.44
N THR A 338 -6.81 2.96 -9.31
CA THR A 338 -6.23 1.64 -9.56
C THR A 338 -6.75 0.63 -8.55
N GLU A 339 -6.76 -0.65 -8.93
CA GLU A 339 -7.10 -1.75 -8.03
C GLU A 339 -6.28 -1.70 -6.73
N SER A 340 -4.97 -1.45 -6.87
CA SER A 340 -4.03 -1.36 -5.74
C SER A 340 -4.36 -0.20 -4.79
N GLN A 341 -4.78 0.95 -5.32
CA GLN A 341 -5.21 2.07 -4.52
C GLN A 341 -6.52 1.77 -3.79
N MET A 342 -7.49 1.15 -4.46
CA MET A 342 -8.74 0.75 -3.82
C MET A 342 -8.51 -0.26 -2.67
N ARG A 343 -7.63 -1.24 -2.86
CA ARG A 343 -7.19 -2.16 -1.79
C ARG A 343 -6.53 -1.40 -0.63
N GLY A 344 -5.60 -0.49 -0.95
CA GLY A 344 -4.94 0.35 0.04
C GLY A 344 -5.91 1.21 0.86
N TYR A 345 -6.95 1.75 0.22
CA TYR A 345 -8.00 2.50 0.90
C TYR A 345 -8.80 1.63 1.87
N VAL A 346 -9.20 0.42 1.46
CA VAL A 346 -9.92 -0.51 2.34
C VAL A 346 -9.07 -0.88 3.55
N MET A 347 -7.77 -1.15 3.34
CA MET A 347 -6.83 -1.41 4.43
C MET A 347 -6.70 -0.22 5.38
N LEU A 348 -6.63 1.01 4.84
CA LEU A 348 -6.64 2.20 5.68
C LEU A 348 -7.89 2.25 6.56
N VAL A 349 -9.09 2.07 5.99
CA VAL A 349 -10.34 2.07 6.77
C VAL A 349 -10.33 0.95 7.82
N ALA A 350 -9.89 -0.26 7.45
CA ALA A 350 -9.78 -1.40 8.36
C ALA A 350 -8.92 -1.07 9.59
N THR A 351 -7.77 -0.42 9.40
CA THR A 351 -6.88 -0.02 10.50
C THR A 351 -7.47 1.03 11.43
N LYS A 352 -8.47 1.81 10.97
CA LYS A 352 -9.13 2.85 11.77
C LYS A 352 -10.39 2.36 12.47
N LEU A 353 -10.98 1.24 12.06
CA LEU A 353 -12.18 0.67 12.70
C LEU A 353 -12.04 0.49 14.21
N PRO A 354 -10.91 -0.01 14.78
CA PRO A 354 -10.78 -0.15 16.22
C PRO A 354 -11.02 1.14 17.00
N LEU A 355 -10.60 2.29 16.45
CA LEU A 355 -10.82 3.61 17.08
C LEU A 355 -12.31 3.96 17.15
N MET A 356 -13.07 3.61 16.12
CA MET A 356 -14.52 3.83 16.08
C MET A 356 -15.25 2.86 17.01
N PHE A 357 -14.78 1.61 17.14
CA PHE A 357 -15.33 0.68 18.13
C PHE A 357 -15.15 1.20 19.55
N THR A 358 -14.04 1.86 19.87
CA THR A 358 -13.87 2.52 21.17
C THR A 358 -14.92 3.60 21.45
N VAL A 359 -15.37 4.33 20.43
CA VAL A 359 -16.49 5.29 20.56
C VAL A 359 -17.79 4.57 20.87
N SER A 360 -18.08 3.48 20.14
CA SER A 360 -19.26 2.63 20.37
C SER A 360 -19.30 2.10 21.80
N ASP A 361 -18.17 1.57 22.26
CA ASP A 361 -18.06 0.95 23.57
C ASP A 361 -18.19 2.01 24.67
N GLY A 362 -17.53 3.15 24.53
CA GLY A 362 -17.69 4.29 25.45
C GLY A 362 -19.14 4.79 25.52
N ALA A 363 -19.81 4.92 24.38
CA ALA A 363 -21.22 5.35 24.34
C ALA A 363 -22.15 4.32 25.00
N ARG A 364 -21.92 3.02 24.77
CA ARG A 364 -22.66 1.94 25.44
C ARG A 364 -22.44 1.95 26.95
N THR A 365 -21.19 2.08 27.41
CA THR A 365 -20.88 2.18 28.84
C THR A 365 -21.55 3.41 29.48
N ALA A 366 -21.49 4.57 28.83
CA ALA A 366 -22.17 5.78 29.28
C ALA A 366 -23.70 5.57 29.36
N MET A 367 -24.29 4.91 28.35
CA MET A 367 -25.72 4.59 28.35
C MET A 367 -26.12 3.63 29.46
N THR A 368 -25.35 2.58 29.74
CA THR A 368 -25.61 1.67 30.85
C THR A 368 -25.57 2.41 32.19
N ALA A 369 -24.59 3.30 32.39
CA ALA A 369 -24.49 4.12 33.59
C ALA A 369 -25.65 5.14 33.72
N LEU A 370 -26.11 5.70 32.60
CA LEU A 370 -27.29 6.59 32.56
C LEU A 370 -28.57 5.84 32.89
N ALA A 371 -28.77 4.64 32.34
CA ALA A 371 -29.94 3.81 32.61
C ALA A 371 -30.03 3.42 34.10
N GLY A 372 -28.91 3.05 34.72
CA GLY A 372 -28.84 2.79 36.16
C GLY A 372 -29.25 4.00 36.99
N ARG A 373 -28.68 5.18 36.70
CA ARG A 373 -29.02 6.43 37.41
C ARG A 373 -30.46 6.89 37.18
N ALA A 374 -30.97 6.73 35.96
CA ALA A 374 -32.37 6.99 35.63
C ALA A 374 -33.34 6.11 36.45
N ALA A 375 -33.04 4.81 36.57
CA ALA A 375 -33.83 3.89 37.37
C ALA A 375 -33.83 4.25 38.86
N ASP A 376 -32.67 4.62 39.41
CA ASP A 376 -32.55 5.03 40.81
C ASP A 376 -33.29 6.36 41.09
N LEU A 377 -33.26 7.31 40.16
CA LEU A 377 -34.06 8.54 40.25
C LEU A 377 -35.56 8.25 40.17
N GLY A 378 -35.98 7.35 39.28
CA GLY A 378 -37.39 6.93 39.17
C GLY A 378 -37.91 6.23 40.43
N ARG A 379 -37.05 5.52 41.17
CA ARG A 379 -37.40 4.95 42.49
C ARG A 379 -37.57 6.01 43.57
N ARG A 380 -36.83 7.12 43.48
CA ARG A 380 -36.85 8.20 44.49
C ARG A 380 -37.95 9.23 44.24
N ASN A 381 -38.24 9.55 42.98
CA ASN A 381 -39.21 10.58 42.58
C ASN A 381 -40.27 9.99 41.66
N SER A 382 -41.51 9.83 42.16
CA SER A 382 -42.65 9.29 41.39
C SER A 382 -43.15 10.20 40.28
N ASP A 383 -42.86 11.50 40.34
CA ASP A 383 -43.62 12.51 39.59
C ASP A 383 -42.93 13.01 38.30
N GLN A 384 -41.67 12.64 38.04
CA GLN A 384 -40.93 13.01 36.81
C GLN A 384 -40.32 11.87 35.96
N PRO A 385 -40.78 10.59 35.97
CA PRO A 385 -40.03 9.53 35.30
C PRO A 385 -40.23 9.51 33.77
N HIS A 386 -41.39 9.93 33.25
CA HIS A 386 -41.80 9.56 31.89
C HIS A 386 -40.95 10.17 30.78
N ASP A 387 -40.70 11.49 30.82
CA ASP A 387 -39.92 12.18 29.79
C ASP A 387 -38.46 11.70 29.75
N LEU A 388 -37.90 11.38 30.92
CA LEU A 388 -36.52 10.89 31.03
C LEU A 388 -36.36 9.49 30.44
N TYR A 389 -37.35 8.61 30.62
CA TYR A 389 -37.36 7.29 29.99
C TYR A 389 -37.52 7.36 28.47
N ILE A 390 -38.33 8.31 27.96
CA ILE A 390 -38.45 8.54 26.50
C ILE A 390 -37.10 8.98 25.93
N GLN A 391 -36.46 9.98 26.54
CA GLN A 391 -35.13 10.43 26.11
C GLN A 391 -34.09 9.31 26.19
N LEU A 392 -34.09 8.52 27.26
CA LEU A 392 -33.21 7.36 27.41
C LEU A 392 -33.38 6.37 26.27
N ALA A 393 -34.63 6.02 25.92
CA ALA A 393 -34.93 5.11 24.82
C ALA A 393 -34.52 5.68 23.45
N GLU A 394 -34.68 6.99 23.22
CA GLU A 394 -34.24 7.66 21.99
C GLU A 394 -32.72 7.60 21.83
N VAL A 395 -31.96 7.91 22.89
CA VAL A 395 -30.50 7.85 22.86
C VAL A 395 -30.02 6.40 22.74
N GLU A 396 -30.67 5.45 23.42
CA GLU A 396 -30.37 4.02 23.28
C GLU A 396 -30.57 3.54 21.84
N ALA A 397 -31.69 3.91 21.20
CA ALA A 397 -31.95 3.60 19.80
C ALA A 397 -30.89 4.24 18.87
N LEU A 398 -30.44 5.45 19.18
CA LEU A 398 -29.41 6.14 18.41
C LEU A 398 -28.04 5.48 18.56
N VAL A 399 -27.65 5.09 19.78
CA VAL A 399 -26.41 4.33 20.05
C VAL A 399 -26.46 2.97 19.37
N GLY A 400 -27.60 2.27 19.43
CA GLY A 400 -27.83 1.03 18.69
C GLY A 400 -27.68 1.22 17.18
N SER A 401 -28.32 2.25 16.60
CA SER A 401 -28.22 2.55 15.18
C SER A 401 -26.79 2.89 14.75
N TRP A 402 -26.02 3.57 15.61
CA TRP A 402 -24.62 3.89 15.34
C TRP A 402 -23.76 2.62 15.35
N ALA A 403 -23.95 1.74 16.34
CA ALA A 403 -23.24 0.46 16.40
C ALA A 403 -23.57 -0.44 15.19
N ASP A 404 -24.84 -0.50 14.78
CA ASP A 404 -25.27 -1.23 13.59
C ASP A 404 -24.59 -0.70 12.31
N LEU A 405 -24.41 0.61 12.20
CA LEU A 405 -23.70 1.23 11.08
C LEU A 405 -22.22 0.81 11.07
N LEU A 406 -21.59 0.80 12.24
CA LEU A 406 -20.19 0.39 12.39
C LEU A 406 -20.01 -1.11 12.08
N ASP A 407 -20.94 -1.96 12.53
CA ASP A 407 -20.95 -3.38 12.22
C ASP A 407 -21.13 -3.65 10.72
N ARG A 408 -22.04 -2.93 10.06
CA ARG A 408 -22.19 -3.00 8.59
C ARG A 408 -20.93 -2.54 7.86
N LEU A 409 -20.26 -1.49 8.37
CA LEU A 409 -18.98 -1.04 7.81
C LEU A 409 -17.92 -2.13 7.95
N ARG A 410 -17.81 -2.75 9.13
CA ARG A 410 -16.89 -3.88 9.38
C ARG A 410 -17.18 -5.06 8.46
N VAL A 411 -18.44 -5.42 8.25
CA VAL A 411 -18.83 -6.50 7.33
C VAL A 411 -18.44 -6.15 5.89
N ASN A 412 -18.66 -4.90 5.46
CA ASN A 412 -18.25 -4.44 4.12
C ASN A 412 -16.73 -4.52 3.93
N VAL A 413 -15.95 -4.08 4.93
CA VAL A 413 -14.49 -4.15 4.90
C VAL A 413 -14.01 -5.60 4.87
N LYS A 414 -14.53 -6.48 5.75
CA LYS A 414 -14.18 -7.92 5.76
C LYS A 414 -14.55 -8.62 4.45
N SER A 415 -15.73 -8.33 3.91
CA SER A 415 -16.15 -8.89 2.62
C SER A 415 -15.21 -8.47 1.50
N LEU A 416 -14.70 -7.25 1.55
CA LEU A 416 -13.69 -6.76 0.62
C LEU A 416 -12.33 -7.44 0.81
N GLU A 417 -11.88 -7.60 2.05
CA GLU A 417 -10.66 -8.33 2.38
C GLU A 417 -10.71 -9.76 1.83
N THR A 418 -11.82 -10.48 2.05
CA THR A 418 -12.01 -11.84 1.52
C THR A 418 -12.09 -11.85 -0.01
N ALA A 419 -12.75 -10.88 -0.64
CA ALA A 419 -12.80 -10.81 -2.11
C ALA A 419 -11.40 -10.56 -2.70
N VAL A 420 -10.63 -9.65 -2.09
CA VAL A 420 -9.25 -9.33 -2.48
C VAL A 420 -8.33 -10.54 -2.30
N GLU A 421 -8.48 -11.27 -1.20
CA GLU A 421 -7.74 -12.50 -0.94
C GLU A 421 -8.07 -13.58 -1.97
N HIS A 422 -9.35 -13.76 -2.29
CA HIS A 422 -9.80 -14.72 -3.29
C HIS A 422 -9.26 -14.40 -4.70
N ASP A 423 -9.37 -13.15 -5.16
CA ASP A 423 -8.80 -12.74 -6.45
C ASP A 423 -7.27 -12.92 -6.48
N TRP A 424 -6.58 -12.64 -5.38
CA TRP A 424 -5.16 -12.89 -5.28
C TRP A 424 -4.82 -14.38 -5.38
N GLN A 425 -5.59 -15.25 -4.71
CA GLN A 425 -5.43 -16.71 -4.80
C GLN A 425 -5.72 -17.22 -6.22
N GLU A 426 -6.77 -16.73 -6.89
CA GLU A 426 -7.10 -17.08 -8.27
C GLU A 426 -5.98 -16.67 -9.23
N ARG A 427 -5.42 -15.46 -9.07
CA ARG A 427 -4.26 -15.01 -9.87
C ARG A 427 -3.04 -15.88 -9.64
N LEU A 428 -2.75 -16.25 -8.39
CA LEU A 428 -1.63 -17.12 -8.08
C LEU A 428 -1.80 -18.52 -8.69
N LEU A 429 -3.00 -19.09 -8.61
CA LEU A 429 -3.34 -20.36 -9.25
C LEU A 429 -3.19 -20.26 -10.77
N TYR A 430 -3.65 -19.18 -11.38
CA TYR A 430 -3.49 -18.94 -12.81
C TYR A 430 -2.02 -18.81 -13.21
N GLU A 431 -1.21 -18.07 -12.45
CA GLU A 431 0.24 -17.97 -12.69
C GLU A 431 0.92 -19.34 -12.57
N GLN A 432 0.50 -20.17 -11.62
CA GLN A 432 0.99 -21.54 -11.48
C GLN A 432 0.56 -22.44 -12.64
N GLU A 433 -0.69 -22.37 -13.08
CA GLU A 433 -1.20 -23.10 -14.23
C GLU A 433 -0.50 -22.67 -15.52
N GLN A 434 -0.29 -21.37 -15.70
CA GLN A 434 0.47 -20.84 -16.82
C GLN A 434 1.91 -21.36 -16.79
N ALA A 435 2.61 -21.24 -15.66
CA ALA A 435 3.97 -21.76 -15.51
C ALA A 435 4.04 -23.27 -15.79
N ARG A 436 3.05 -24.04 -15.33
CA ARG A 436 2.94 -25.47 -15.61
C ARG A 436 2.69 -25.74 -17.09
N SER A 437 1.80 -24.99 -17.72
CA SER A 437 1.51 -25.13 -19.16
C SER A 437 2.74 -24.79 -20.02
N GLU A 438 3.52 -23.78 -19.61
CA GLU A 438 4.78 -23.40 -20.25
C GLU A 438 5.83 -24.52 -20.08
N GLN A 439 5.94 -25.11 -18.89
CA GLN A 439 6.80 -26.27 -18.63
C GLN A 439 6.37 -27.51 -19.42
N GLU A 440 5.07 -27.81 -19.50
CA GLU A 440 4.54 -28.93 -20.28
C GLU A 440 4.75 -28.73 -21.79
N ALA A 441 4.54 -27.52 -22.29
CA ALA A 441 4.85 -27.17 -23.67
C ALA A 441 6.35 -27.29 -23.95
N MET A 442 7.20 -26.85 -23.03
CA MET A 442 8.65 -26.99 -23.14
C MET A 442 9.08 -28.46 -23.14
N ALA A 443 8.52 -29.27 -22.24
CA ALA A 443 8.77 -30.70 -22.19
C ALA A 443 8.27 -31.41 -23.47
N GLU A 444 7.17 -30.96 -24.07
CA GLU A 444 6.68 -31.51 -25.35
C GLU A 444 7.58 -31.09 -26.52
N ILE A 445 8.09 -29.85 -26.52
CA ILE A 445 9.11 -29.41 -27.47
C ILE A 445 10.37 -30.27 -27.31
N GLU A 446 10.83 -30.53 -26.09
CA GLU A 446 11.96 -31.43 -25.83
C GLU A 446 11.67 -32.86 -26.28
N ARG A 447 10.49 -33.41 -26.00
CA ARG A 447 10.08 -34.73 -26.49
C ARG A 447 10.04 -34.77 -28.02
N SER A 448 9.56 -33.73 -28.68
CA SER A 448 9.56 -33.63 -30.14
C SER A 448 10.98 -33.55 -30.72
N ARG A 449 11.90 -32.88 -30.00
CA ARG A 449 13.34 -32.85 -30.32
C ARG A 449 13.97 -34.24 -30.18
N HIS A 450 13.65 -34.98 -29.12
CA HIS A 450 14.20 -36.33 -28.85
C HIS A 450 13.53 -37.46 -29.65
N GLY A 451 12.26 -37.31 -30.01
CA GLY A 451 11.44 -38.31 -30.72
C GLY A 451 11.68 -38.37 -32.22
N GLN A 452 12.46 -37.44 -32.80
CA GLN A 452 12.92 -37.59 -34.18
C GLN A 452 13.92 -38.74 -34.24
N PRO A 453 13.72 -39.76 -35.10
CA PRO A 453 14.54 -40.96 -35.13
C PRO A 453 16.01 -40.57 -35.24
N GLY A 454 16.77 -40.89 -34.18
CA GLY A 454 18.21 -40.65 -34.10
C GLY A 454 18.84 -41.06 -35.42
N GLY A 455 19.46 -40.10 -36.10
CA GLY A 455 19.98 -40.31 -37.44
C GLY A 455 20.93 -41.50 -37.39
N ARG A 456 20.60 -42.59 -38.09
CA ARG A 456 21.51 -43.72 -38.35
C ARG A 456 22.91 -43.17 -38.56
N ARG A 457 23.83 -43.50 -37.64
CA ARG A 457 25.19 -42.94 -37.60
C ARG A 457 25.81 -43.06 -38.99
N VAL A 458 26.09 -41.91 -39.60
CA VAL A 458 26.63 -41.79 -40.96
C VAL A 458 27.99 -42.49 -41.10
N GLY A 459 28.67 -42.77 -39.97
CA GLY A 459 29.87 -43.61 -39.92
C GLY A 459 29.70 -44.95 -40.64
N ASP A 460 28.55 -45.60 -40.52
CA ASP A 460 28.37 -46.95 -41.08
C ASP A 460 28.31 -46.95 -42.60
N THR A 461 27.77 -45.89 -43.23
CA THR A 461 27.67 -45.84 -44.71
C THR A 461 28.99 -45.49 -45.38
N ALA A 462 29.77 -44.56 -44.81
CA ALA A 462 31.10 -44.23 -45.32
C ALA A 462 32.09 -45.38 -45.08
N TYR A 463 32.02 -46.03 -43.92
CA TYR A 463 32.81 -47.21 -43.60
C TYR A 463 32.47 -48.37 -44.54
N ASN A 464 31.19 -48.65 -44.76
CA ASN A 464 30.75 -49.71 -45.68
C ASN A 464 31.18 -49.43 -47.13
N ALA A 465 31.11 -48.17 -47.60
CA ALA A 465 31.57 -47.81 -48.93
C ALA A 465 33.08 -47.97 -49.10
N LEU A 466 33.87 -47.54 -48.09
CA LEU A 466 35.32 -47.71 -48.09
C LEU A 466 35.70 -49.21 -48.10
N MET A 467 35.04 -50.01 -47.25
CA MET A 467 35.23 -51.45 -47.20
C MET A 467 34.89 -52.11 -48.54
N LEU A 468 33.82 -51.67 -49.21
CA LEU A 468 33.43 -52.19 -50.51
C LEU A 468 34.50 -51.89 -51.59
N VAL A 469 35.04 -50.66 -51.61
CA VAL A 469 36.14 -50.30 -52.52
C VAL A 469 37.39 -51.13 -52.25
N LEU A 470 37.80 -51.27 -50.98
CA LEU A 470 38.95 -52.11 -50.60
C LEU A 470 38.73 -53.58 -50.96
N THR A 471 37.50 -54.07 -50.83
CA THR A 471 37.14 -55.45 -51.19
C THR A 471 37.24 -55.67 -52.69
N VAL A 472 36.76 -54.71 -53.51
CA VAL A 472 36.89 -54.76 -54.97
C VAL A 472 38.36 -54.76 -55.38
N ILE A 473 39.19 -53.93 -54.75
CA ILE A 473 40.65 -53.89 -55.00
C ILE A 473 41.28 -55.25 -54.63
N ALA A 474 40.95 -55.79 -53.45
CA ALA A 474 41.49 -57.08 -52.99
C ALA A 474 41.09 -58.24 -53.90
N VAL A 475 39.83 -58.30 -54.35
CA VAL A 475 39.34 -59.31 -55.31
C VAL A 475 40.09 -59.19 -56.64
N PHE A 476 40.31 -57.96 -57.14
CA PHE A 476 41.01 -57.74 -58.40
C PHE A 476 42.48 -58.19 -58.31
N VAL A 477 43.15 -57.87 -57.20
CA VAL A 477 44.51 -58.35 -56.91
C VAL A 477 44.55 -59.87 -56.80
N ALA A 478 43.61 -60.48 -56.07
CA ALA A 478 43.54 -61.93 -55.88
C ALA A 478 43.34 -62.69 -57.21
N ILE A 479 42.42 -62.24 -58.06
CA ILE A 479 42.18 -62.82 -59.40
C ILE A 479 43.46 -62.75 -60.23
N ARG A 480 44.15 -61.60 -60.24
CA ARG A 480 45.41 -61.43 -60.99
C ARG A 480 46.55 -62.30 -60.45
N THR A 481 46.70 -62.41 -59.13
CA THR A 481 47.72 -63.28 -58.52
C THR A 481 47.47 -64.76 -58.80
N ALA A 482 46.22 -65.18 -58.93
CA ALA A 482 45.86 -66.55 -59.30
C ALA A 482 46.17 -66.82 -60.79
N ASP A 483 45.89 -65.87 -61.67
CA ASP A 483 46.08 -65.99 -63.12
C ASP A 483 47.57 -65.88 -63.55
N GLN A 484 48.42 -65.25 -62.71
CA GLN A 484 49.86 -65.10 -62.95
C GLN A 484 50.72 -66.28 -62.46
N SER A 485 50.14 -67.37 -61.98
CA SER A 485 50.88 -68.52 -61.45
C SER A 485 51.70 -69.32 -62.48
N GLY A 486 51.89 -68.82 -63.71
CA GLY A 486 52.55 -69.56 -64.79
C GLY A 486 53.53 -68.83 -65.73
N LYS A 487 53.59 -67.49 -65.81
CA LYS A 487 54.51 -66.78 -66.73
C LYS A 487 54.93 -65.40 -66.19
N ASP A 488 56.17 -65.02 -66.51
CA ASP A 488 56.94 -63.84 -66.10
C ASP A 488 56.11 -62.63 -65.60
N ALA A 489 56.37 -62.21 -64.36
CA ALA A 489 55.69 -61.10 -63.72
C ALA A 489 55.89 -59.79 -64.50
N LEU A 490 54.79 -59.20 -64.98
CA LEU A 490 54.79 -57.91 -65.65
C LEU A 490 55.38 -56.82 -64.74
N PRO A 491 56.13 -55.84 -65.29
CA PRO A 491 56.68 -54.74 -64.52
C PRO A 491 55.56 -53.92 -63.85
N LEU A 492 55.79 -53.56 -62.59
CA LEU A 492 54.82 -52.92 -61.68
C LEU A 492 54.19 -51.64 -62.26
N SER A 493 54.88 -50.98 -63.19
CA SER A 493 54.38 -49.81 -63.92
C SER A 493 53.18 -50.11 -64.82
N GLU A 494 53.13 -51.27 -65.50
CA GLU A 494 51.98 -51.63 -66.35
C GLU A 494 50.75 -52.02 -65.53
N GLN A 495 50.98 -52.66 -64.38
CA GLN A 495 49.91 -52.98 -63.42
C GLN A 495 49.27 -51.71 -62.82
N LEU A 496 50.08 -50.68 -62.56
CA LEU A 496 49.57 -49.39 -62.09
C LEU A 496 48.77 -48.64 -63.16
N VAL A 497 49.14 -48.77 -64.44
CA VAL A 497 48.36 -48.20 -65.54
C VAL A 497 46.98 -48.86 -65.59
N GLU A 498 46.84 -50.18 -65.57
CA GLU A 498 45.49 -50.79 -65.59
C GLU A 498 44.60 -50.43 -64.38
N LEU A 499 45.18 -50.07 -63.23
CA LEU A 499 44.43 -49.67 -62.03
C LEU A 499 43.98 -48.20 -62.03
N TRP A 500 44.40 -47.38 -63.00
CA TRP A 500 44.06 -45.95 -63.03
C TRP A 500 42.55 -45.66 -63.03
N PRO A 501 41.65 -46.44 -63.67
CA PRO A 501 40.20 -46.18 -63.64
C PRO A 501 39.60 -46.40 -62.25
N VAL A 502 40.13 -47.38 -61.50
CA VAL A 502 39.70 -47.66 -60.12
C VAL A 502 40.13 -46.54 -59.19
N VAL A 503 41.36 -46.05 -59.35
CA VAL A 503 41.88 -44.89 -58.60
C VAL A 503 41.08 -43.64 -58.92
N LEU A 504 40.73 -43.40 -60.19
CA LEU A 504 39.94 -42.25 -60.61
C LEU A 504 38.49 -42.31 -60.08
N GLY A 505 37.89 -43.51 -60.09
CA GLY A 505 36.57 -43.76 -59.50
C GLY A 505 36.57 -43.55 -57.97
N ALA A 506 37.60 -44.02 -57.28
CA ALA A 506 37.78 -43.81 -55.85
C ALA A 506 37.98 -42.32 -55.52
N ALA A 507 38.82 -41.61 -56.29
CA ALA A 507 39.04 -40.17 -56.13
C ALA A 507 37.75 -39.38 -56.39
N GLY A 508 37.01 -39.70 -57.44
CA GLY A 508 35.71 -39.08 -57.75
C GLY A 508 34.69 -39.29 -56.64
N PHE A 509 34.59 -40.52 -56.10
CA PHE A 509 33.74 -40.82 -54.96
C PHE A 509 34.15 -40.05 -53.70
N LEU A 510 35.45 -39.92 -53.41
CA LEU A 510 35.95 -39.15 -52.27
C LEU A 510 35.63 -37.66 -52.41
N VAL A 511 35.78 -37.09 -53.61
CA VAL A 511 35.42 -35.68 -53.87
C VAL A 511 33.91 -35.47 -53.73
N LEU A 512 33.08 -36.36 -54.27
CA LEU A 512 31.62 -36.31 -54.11
C LEU A 512 31.19 -36.51 -52.65
N ALA A 513 31.81 -37.44 -51.93
CA ALA A 513 31.54 -37.68 -50.52
C ALA A 513 31.97 -36.48 -49.65
N TRP A 514 33.10 -35.85 -49.98
CA TRP A 514 33.55 -34.62 -49.33
C TRP A 514 32.63 -33.44 -49.64
N ALA A 515 32.27 -33.23 -50.90
CA ALA A 515 31.31 -32.19 -51.31
C ALA A 515 29.93 -32.42 -50.67
N TRP A 516 29.47 -33.68 -50.61
CA TRP A 516 28.22 -34.04 -49.94
C TRP A 516 28.33 -33.83 -48.44
N ARG A 517 29.46 -34.16 -47.80
CA ARG A 517 29.72 -33.87 -46.38
C ARG A 517 29.68 -32.38 -46.10
N VAL A 518 30.33 -31.56 -46.92
CA VAL A 518 30.29 -30.09 -46.82
C VAL A 518 28.87 -29.56 -47.02
N TRP A 519 28.12 -30.11 -47.99
CA TRP A 519 26.73 -29.70 -48.23
C TRP A 519 25.78 -30.14 -47.11
N ARG A 520 25.96 -31.34 -46.55
CA ARG A 520 25.18 -31.81 -45.38
C ARG A 520 25.54 -31.03 -44.12
N GLN A 521 26.80 -30.65 -43.93
CA GLN A 521 27.21 -29.73 -42.85
C GLN A 521 26.59 -28.32 -42.97
N ARG A 522 26.02 -27.96 -44.13
CA ARG A 522 25.20 -26.76 -44.29
C ARG A 522 23.74 -26.97 -43.92
N ARG A 523 23.26 -28.22 -43.81
CA ARG A 523 21.95 -28.50 -43.23
C ARG A 523 22.08 -28.41 -41.71
N PRO A 524 21.08 -27.87 -41.01
CA PRO A 524 21.11 -27.76 -39.55
C PRO A 524 21.40 -29.13 -38.94
N ASP A 525 22.54 -29.25 -38.24
CA ASP A 525 22.93 -30.46 -37.51
C ASP A 525 21.86 -30.73 -36.43
N ARG A 526 21.51 -31.99 -36.25
CA ARG A 526 20.52 -32.43 -35.23
C ARG A 526 21.04 -32.29 -33.80
N ASP A 527 22.35 -32.09 -33.64
CA ASP A 527 23.02 -31.89 -32.36
C ASP A 527 23.24 -30.39 -32.15
N SER A 528 22.16 -29.66 -31.86
CA SER A 528 22.25 -28.26 -31.44
C SER A 528 22.37 -28.17 -29.92
N TYR A 529 23.36 -27.43 -29.43
CA TYR A 529 23.48 -27.08 -28.03
C TYR A 529 22.49 -25.97 -27.71
N SER A 530 21.50 -26.27 -26.87
CA SER A 530 20.48 -25.33 -26.43
C SER A 530 20.96 -24.50 -25.25
N PHE A 531 20.66 -23.21 -25.27
CA PHE A 531 20.94 -22.25 -24.22
C PHE A 531 19.62 -21.57 -23.83
N GLU A 532 19.35 -21.51 -22.53
CA GLU A 532 18.26 -20.74 -21.97
C GLU A 532 18.83 -19.81 -20.90
N LEU A 533 18.55 -18.52 -21.03
CA LEU A 533 19.09 -17.49 -20.15
C LEU A 533 18.00 -16.48 -19.83
N ALA A 534 17.85 -16.10 -18.56
CA ALA A 534 16.85 -15.15 -18.11
C ALA A 534 17.50 -14.07 -17.25
N PHE A 535 17.24 -12.81 -17.60
CA PHE A 535 17.79 -11.63 -16.92
C PHE A 535 16.66 -10.76 -16.41
N ARG A 536 16.63 -10.50 -15.10
CA ARG A 536 15.71 -9.55 -14.48
C ARG A 536 16.42 -8.20 -14.39
N LEU A 537 15.81 -7.18 -14.99
CA LEU A 537 16.43 -5.86 -15.15
C LEU A 537 15.72 -4.82 -14.26
N ASP A 538 14.39 -4.81 -14.27
CA ASP A 538 13.55 -3.84 -13.54
C ASP A 538 13.97 -2.36 -13.76
N GLU A 539 14.47 -2.05 -14.96
CA GLU A 539 15.00 -0.73 -15.32
C GLU A 539 13.92 0.20 -15.88
N ARG A 540 13.95 1.49 -15.53
CA ARG A 540 12.97 2.47 -16.05
C ARG A 540 13.22 2.74 -17.54
N ALA A 541 12.14 2.75 -18.31
CA ALA A 541 12.14 3.00 -19.74
C ALA A 541 11.38 4.29 -20.07
N ASP A 542 11.85 5.00 -21.08
CA ASP A 542 11.17 6.18 -21.62
C ASP A 542 10.11 5.74 -22.64
N GLU A 543 8.92 6.37 -22.58
CA GLU A 543 7.79 6.01 -23.45
C GLU A 543 8.13 6.18 -24.93
N GLN A 544 8.82 7.27 -25.29
CA GLN A 544 9.15 7.58 -26.66
C GLN A 544 10.20 6.61 -27.19
N LEU A 545 11.20 6.27 -26.38
CA LEU A 545 12.17 5.21 -26.69
C LEU A 545 11.51 3.86 -26.92
N VAL A 546 10.54 3.46 -26.08
CA VAL A 546 9.77 2.21 -26.29
C VAL A 546 9.01 2.26 -27.61
N ARG A 547 8.31 3.37 -27.91
CA ARG A 547 7.56 3.51 -29.18
C ARG A 547 8.46 3.46 -30.40
N ASP A 548 9.62 4.12 -30.35
CA ASP A 548 10.57 4.13 -31.45
C ASP A 548 11.28 2.79 -31.58
N TYR A 549 11.54 2.10 -30.47
CA TYR A 549 11.96 0.72 -30.46
C TYR A 549 10.94 -0.17 -31.20
N LEU A 550 9.64 -0.09 -30.90
CA LEU A 550 8.64 -0.92 -31.58
C LEU A 550 8.54 -0.67 -33.10
N LYS A 551 8.93 0.51 -33.59
CA LYS A 551 8.94 0.83 -35.02
C LYS A 551 10.16 0.32 -35.78
N LEU A 552 11.21 -0.13 -35.09
CA LEU A 552 12.41 -0.64 -35.75
C LEU A 552 12.12 -2.01 -36.39
N ASP A 553 12.04 -2.07 -37.71
CA ASP A 553 11.93 -3.32 -38.50
C ASP A 553 13.23 -3.67 -39.25
N THR A 554 14.33 -3.00 -38.91
CA THR A 554 15.59 -3.16 -39.64
C THR A 554 16.45 -4.25 -39.05
N ILE A 555 17.17 -4.95 -39.95
CA ILE A 555 18.22 -5.89 -39.57
C ILE A 555 19.45 -5.09 -39.16
N ILE A 556 19.88 -5.25 -37.91
CA ILE A 556 21.04 -4.56 -37.35
C ILE A 556 22.22 -5.54 -37.35
N LYS A 557 23.30 -5.17 -38.05
CA LYS A 557 24.58 -5.89 -37.94
C LYS A 557 25.43 -5.21 -36.89
N VAL A 558 25.87 -5.98 -35.91
CA VAL A 558 26.63 -5.47 -34.78
C VAL A 558 28.02 -6.10 -34.79
N PRO A 559 29.08 -5.29 -34.71
CA PRO A 559 30.42 -5.80 -34.42
C PRO A 559 30.41 -6.43 -33.03
N SER A 560 30.85 -7.68 -32.95
CA SER A 560 31.02 -8.40 -31.69
C SER A 560 32.51 -8.53 -31.40
N ALA A 561 32.90 -8.41 -30.13
CA ALA A 561 34.28 -8.65 -29.73
C ALA A 561 34.67 -10.13 -29.94
N THR A 562 33.67 -11.01 -29.91
CA THR A 562 33.89 -12.47 -29.86
C THR A 562 33.46 -13.18 -31.14
N PHE A 563 32.49 -12.63 -31.86
CA PHE A 563 31.99 -13.18 -33.12
C PHE A 563 32.29 -12.22 -34.28
N PRO A 564 32.62 -12.72 -35.49
CA PRO A 564 32.94 -11.85 -36.62
C PRO A 564 31.81 -10.86 -36.94
N THR A 565 30.56 -11.30 -36.80
CA THR A 565 29.35 -10.49 -36.99
C THR A 565 28.19 -11.14 -36.24
N VAL A 566 27.44 -10.34 -35.48
CA VAL A 566 26.13 -10.71 -34.93
C VAL A 566 25.06 -9.92 -35.68
N THR A 567 24.05 -10.60 -36.19
CA THR A 567 22.93 -9.97 -36.89
C THR A 567 21.69 -10.07 -36.01
N LEU A 568 21.20 -8.94 -35.52
CA LEU A 568 19.96 -8.86 -34.77
C LEU A 568 18.82 -8.47 -35.72
N ARG A 569 17.77 -9.28 -35.75
CA ARG A 569 16.56 -9.03 -36.54
C ARG A 569 15.36 -9.06 -35.61
N ARG A 570 14.45 -8.11 -35.73
CA ARG A 570 13.16 -8.16 -35.02
C ARG A 570 12.17 -8.96 -35.85
N LEU A 571 11.32 -9.73 -35.19
CA LEU A 571 10.34 -10.58 -35.87
C LEU A 571 9.04 -9.82 -36.24
N GLY A 572 9.03 -8.49 -36.14
CA GLY A 572 7.90 -7.66 -36.57
C GLY A 572 6.61 -7.89 -35.76
N GLY A 573 6.72 -8.32 -34.50
CA GLY A 573 5.58 -8.58 -33.65
C GLY A 573 5.88 -8.34 -32.18
N TRP A 574 4.90 -7.80 -31.47
CA TRP A 574 4.87 -7.72 -30.02
C TRP A 574 3.53 -8.26 -29.53
N ARG A 575 3.54 -8.92 -28.38
CA ARG A 575 2.34 -9.38 -27.70
C ARG A 575 2.05 -8.46 -26.53
N VAL A 576 0.82 -7.99 -26.45
CA VAL A 576 0.32 -7.21 -25.32
C VAL A 576 -0.46 -8.17 -24.43
N GLU A 577 0.00 -8.35 -23.20
CA GLU A 577 -0.64 -9.15 -22.17
C GLU A 577 -1.09 -8.21 -21.04
N GLY A 578 -2.40 -8.10 -20.81
CA GLY A 578 -2.91 -7.33 -19.68
C GLY A 578 -2.73 -8.14 -18.39
N ILE A 579 -1.88 -7.68 -17.47
CA ILE A 579 -1.71 -8.30 -16.14
C ILE A 579 -2.80 -7.79 -15.19
N SER A 580 -3.08 -6.49 -15.23
CA SER A 580 -4.16 -5.85 -14.48
C SER A 580 -4.76 -4.68 -15.28
N THR A 581 -5.76 -4.00 -14.72
CA THR A 581 -6.31 -2.75 -15.30
C THR A 581 -5.24 -1.69 -15.55
N ASP A 582 -4.24 -1.65 -14.67
CA ASP A 582 -3.22 -0.60 -14.65
C ASP A 582 -1.84 -1.11 -15.06
N THR A 583 -1.68 -2.41 -15.25
CA THR A 583 -0.40 -3.02 -15.63
C THR A 583 -0.56 -3.85 -16.89
N THR A 584 0.19 -3.48 -17.92
CA THR A 584 0.24 -4.18 -19.20
C THR A 584 1.67 -4.64 -19.44
N LEU A 585 1.85 -5.90 -19.81
CA LEU A 585 3.13 -6.46 -20.20
C LEU A 585 3.22 -6.53 -21.72
N LEU A 586 4.26 -5.94 -22.26
CA LEU A 586 4.56 -5.91 -23.68
C LEU A 586 5.76 -6.81 -23.95
N LYS A 587 5.54 -7.93 -24.65
CA LYS A 587 6.60 -8.88 -25.01
C LYS A 587 7.07 -8.61 -26.44
N VAL A 588 8.33 -8.24 -26.60
CA VAL A 588 8.95 -7.95 -27.90
C VAL A 588 9.88 -9.10 -28.29
N HIS A 589 9.66 -9.68 -29.47
CA HIS A 589 10.42 -10.82 -29.97
C HIS A 589 11.50 -10.40 -30.97
N SER A 590 12.74 -10.76 -30.69
CA SER A 590 13.90 -10.53 -31.55
C SER A 590 14.65 -11.83 -31.80
N VAL A 591 15.44 -11.89 -32.86
CA VAL A 591 16.31 -13.03 -33.20
C VAL A 591 17.70 -12.52 -33.52
N ALA A 592 18.68 -12.98 -32.76
CA ALA A 592 20.09 -12.79 -33.04
C ALA A 592 20.69 -14.01 -33.73
N VAL A 593 21.46 -13.76 -34.78
CA VAL A 593 22.19 -14.79 -35.52
C VAL A 593 23.68 -14.46 -35.44
N ALA A 594 24.45 -15.34 -34.79
CA ALA A 594 25.90 -15.19 -34.61
C ALA A 594 26.63 -16.21 -35.48
N ARG A 595 27.65 -15.78 -36.23
CA ARG A 595 28.46 -16.69 -37.05
C ARG A 595 29.47 -17.44 -36.18
N VAL A 596 29.29 -18.75 -36.02
CA VAL A 596 30.15 -19.61 -35.18
C VAL A 596 31.20 -20.40 -35.97
N GLY A 597 31.13 -20.37 -37.31
CA GLY A 597 32.13 -20.97 -38.19
C GLY A 597 32.03 -20.44 -39.63
N LEU A 598 32.80 -21.01 -40.56
CA LEU A 598 32.80 -20.58 -41.97
C LEU A 598 31.40 -20.62 -42.60
N VAL A 599 30.55 -21.57 -42.22
CA VAL A 599 29.18 -21.71 -42.76
C VAL A 599 28.14 -22.02 -41.69
N ARG A 600 28.50 -21.90 -40.40
CA ARG A 600 27.64 -22.27 -39.26
C ARG A 600 27.22 -21.02 -38.50
N TYR A 601 25.96 -21.00 -38.08
CA TYR A 601 25.37 -19.90 -37.33
C TYR A 601 24.66 -20.43 -36.09
N ALA A 602 24.87 -19.77 -34.96
CA ALA A 602 24.04 -19.93 -33.78
C ALA A 602 22.87 -18.94 -33.87
N ARG A 603 21.68 -19.37 -33.46
CA ARG A 603 20.45 -18.56 -33.48
C ARG A 603 19.96 -18.43 -32.04
N PHE A 604 19.71 -17.20 -31.61
CA PHE A 604 19.15 -16.87 -30.30
C PHE A 604 17.87 -16.06 -30.49
N GLU A 605 16.75 -16.56 -30.01
CA GLU A 605 15.50 -15.83 -29.85
C GLU A 605 15.55 -15.07 -28.52
N ILE A 606 15.20 -13.79 -28.57
CA ILE A 606 15.26 -12.88 -27.44
C ILE A 606 13.86 -12.34 -27.21
N VAL A 607 13.35 -12.51 -26.00
CA VAL A 607 12.06 -11.98 -25.57
C VAL A 607 12.33 -10.89 -24.54
N THR A 608 12.09 -9.64 -24.91
CA THR A 608 12.19 -8.50 -24.00
C THR A 608 10.81 -8.14 -23.49
N GLU A 609 10.63 -8.18 -22.19
CA GLU A 609 9.37 -7.87 -21.51
C GLU A 609 9.40 -6.44 -20.94
N ILE A 610 8.50 -5.60 -21.45
CA ILE A 610 8.36 -4.20 -21.04
C ILE A 610 7.04 -4.08 -20.26
N MET A 611 7.12 -3.76 -18.98
CA MET A 611 5.97 -3.53 -18.13
C MET A 611 5.55 -2.06 -18.20
N ILE A 612 4.30 -1.83 -18.59
CA ILE A 612 3.67 -0.51 -18.65
C ILE A 612 2.74 -0.42 -17.44
N ARG A 613 2.99 0.52 -16.54
CA ARG A 613 2.18 0.76 -15.35
C ARG A 613 1.56 2.15 -15.41
N ARG A 614 0.24 2.24 -15.29
CA ARG A 614 -0.47 3.51 -15.19
C ARG A 614 -0.53 3.95 -13.73
N ILE A 615 0.05 5.10 -13.41
CA ILE A 615 0.02 5.71 -12.07
C ILE A 615 -0.49 7.14 -12.24
N SER A 616 -1.62 7.46 -11.60
CA SER A 616 -2.18 8.83 -11.58
C SER A 616 -2.31 9.46 -12.98
N ASN A 617 -2.84 8.70 -13.94
CA ASN A 617 -2.99 9.02 -15.37
C ASN A 617 -1.71 9.05 -16.23
N GLU A 618 -0.52 8.89 -15.64
CA GLU A 618 0.73 8.80 -16.38
C GLU A 618 1.13 7.32 -16.58
N SER A 619 1.60 6.98 -17.78
CA SER A 619 2.13 5.65 -18.09
C SER A 619 3.63 5.64 -17.80
N GLN A 620 4.05 4.78 -16.87
CA GLN A 620 5.46 4.50 -16.60
C GLN A 620 5.85 3.19 -17.25
N PHE A 621 7.00 3.15 -17.90
CA PHE A 621 7.51 1.98 -18.60
C PHE A 621 8.72 1.43 -17.86
N PHE A 622 8.83 0.11 -17.79
CA PHE A 622 9.94 -0.59 -17.16
C PHE A 622 10.36 -1.78 -18.02
N VAL A 623 11.66 -1.93 -18.30
CA VAL A 623 12.20 -3.17 -18.87
C VAL A 623 12.33 -4.18 -17.72
N ARG A 624 11.36 -5.09 -17.62
CA ARG A 624 11.25 -6.02 -16.47
C ARG A 624 12.21 -7.19 -16.62
N GLN A 625 12.14 -7.87 -17.76
CA GLN A 625 12.87 -9.12 -17.98
C GLN A 625 13.33 -9.24 -19.44
N CYS A 626 14.50 -9.84 -19.66
CA CYS A 626 14.95 -10.28 -20.97
C CYS A 626 15.27 -11.78 -20.92
N ARG A 627 14.59 -12.59 -21.74
CA ARG A 627 14.86 -14.03 -21.90
C ARG A 627 15.54 -14.30 -23.23
N MET A 628 16.50 -15.20 -23.26
CA MET A 628 17.21 -15.62 -24.47
C MET A 628 17.17 -17.14 -24.58
N PHE A 629 16.71 -17.62 -25.72
CA PHE A 629 16.64 -19.04 -26.06
C PHE A 629 17.45 -19.24 -27.32
N GLY A 630 18.47 -20.08 -27.33
CA GLY A 630 19.26 -20.25 -28.54
C GLY A 630 19.82 -21.62 -28.74
N ASP A 631 20.08 -21.93 -30.00
CA ASP A 631 20.62 -23.20 -30.44
C ASP A 631 21.92 -22.92 -31.21
N SER A 632 23.01 -23.59 -30.84
CA SER A 632 24.31 -23.52 -31.53
C SER A 632 24.71 -24.87 -32.11
N PRO A 633 25.13 -24.95 -33.38
CA PRO A 633 25.63 -26.21 -34.00
C PRO A 633 27.05 -26.60 -33.54
N VAL A 634 27.66 -25.82 -32.64
CA VAL A 634 29.00 -26.03 -32.07
C VAL A 634 28.96 -25.62 -30.60
N PRO A 635 29.58 -26.37 -29.68
CA PRO A 635 29.65 -25.95 -28.28
C PRO A 635 30.37 -24.59 -28.19
N LEU A 636 29.74 -23.63 -27.54
CA LEU A 636 30.32 -22.31 -27.31
C LEU A 636 31.02 -22.31 -25.96
N ALA A 637 32.26 -21.84 -25.92
CA ALA A 637 32.96 -21.65 -24.65
C ALA A 637 32.23 -20.59 -23.81
N THR A 638 32.21 -20.78 -22.48
CA THR A 638 31.47 -19.91 -21.54
C THR A 638 31.77 -18.43 -21.74
N GLY A 639 33.04 -18.05 -21.92
CA GLY A 639 33.44 -16.67 -22.18
C GLY A 639 32.86 -16.07 -23.47
N LYS A 640 32.58 -16.90 -24.48
CA LYS A 640 31.92 -16.45 -25.71
C LYS A 640 30.42 -16.23 -25.51
N ILE A 641 29.79 -17.09 -24.72
CA ILE A 641 28.36 -16.96 -24.39
C ILE A 641 28.14 -15.70 -23.56
N THR A 642 28.94 -15.49 -22.50
CA THR A 642 28.81 -14.29 -21.65
C THR A 642 29.04 -13.00 -22.43
N SER A 643 30.04 -12.96 -23.34
CA SER A 643 30.25 -11.82 -24.23
C SER A 643 29.06 -11.59 -25.16
N LEU A 644 28.51 -12.65 -25.78
CA LEU A 644 27.37 -12.55 -26.68
C LEU A 644 26.14 -12.04 -25.96
N VAL A 645 25.83 -12.60 -24.80
CA VAL A 645 24.70 -12.22 -23.95
C VAL A 645 24.80 -10.77 -23.54
N ARG A 646 25.99 -10.33 -23.11
CA ARG A 646 26.23 -8.93 -22.74
C ARG A 646 25.95 -8.01 -23.91
N GLU A 647 26.51 -8.31 -25.08
CA GLU A 647 26.27 -7.52 -26.30
C GLU A 647 24.79 -7.49 -26.68
N LEU A 648 24.10 -8.63 -26.61
CA LEU A 648 22.67 -8.72 -26.91
C LEU A 648 21.81 -7.94 -25.93
N LEU A 649 22.10 -7.99 -24.62
CA LEU A 649 21.42 -7.18 -23.60
C LEU A 649 21.66 -5.69 -23.83
N VAL A 650 22.89 -5.28 -24.17
CA VAL A 650 23.17 -3.89 -24.55
C VAL A 650 22.27 -3.49 -25.71
N LEU A 651 22.25 -4.28 -26.77
CA LEU A 651 21.53 -3.96 -27.99
C LEU A 651 20.01 -3.94 -27.86
N THR A 652 19.44 -4.82 -27.05
CA THR A 652 17.99 -4.91 -26.88
C THR A 652 17.47 -4.00 -25.77
N CYS A 653 18.24 -3.80 -24.70
CA CYS A 653 17.77 -3.11 -23.49
C CYS A 653 18.25 -1.65 -23.39
N THR A 654 19.46 -1.33 -23.88
CA THR A 654 19.97 0.07 -23.81
C THR A 654 19.12 1.05 -24.59
N PRO A 655 18.57 0.71 -25.78
CA PRO A 655 17.68 1.62 -26.49
C PRO A 655 16.34 1.86 -25.79
N LEU A 656 16.01 1.08 -24.75
CA LEU A 656 14.74 1.17 -24.01
C LEU A 656 14.90 1.91 -22.68
N ALA A 657 16.03 1.75 -21.99
CA ALA A 657 16.22 2.24 -20.63
C ALA A 657 16.81 3.66 -20.57
N GLU A 658 16.33 4.47 -19.63
CA GLU A 658 16.78 5.87 -19.44
C GLU A 658 18.25 5.95 -18.98
N THR A 659 18.69 5.00 -18.15
CA THR A 659 20.04 4.95 -17.56
C THR A 659 20.53 3.51 -17.45
N PHE A 660 20.80 2.86 -18.59
CA PHE A 660 21.30 1.48 -18.56
C PHE A 660 22.83 1.44 -18.33
N ASP A 661 23.27 1.23 -17.08
CA ASP A 661 24.68 1.01 -16.76
C ASP A 661 25.03 -0.48 -16.61
N LEU A 662 25.43 -1.13 -17.71
CA LEU A 662 25.99 -2.48 -17.68
C LEU A 662 27.30 -2.60 -16.89
N GLY A 663 27.96 -1.48 -16.57
CA GLY A 663 29.13 -1.43 -15.71
C GLY A 663 28.80 -1.85 -14.27
N ALA A 664 27.56 -1.66 -13.82
CA ALA A 664 27.11 -2.10 -12.51
C ALA A 664 26.86 -3.63 -12.42
N MET A 665 26.67 -4.31 -13.56
CA MET A 665 26.48 -5.78 -13.62
C MET A 665 27.79 -6.59 -13.63
N THR A 666 28.91 -6.04 -13.16
CA THR A 666 30.22 -6.72 -13.15
C THR A 666 30.36 -7.86 -12.12
N GLY A 667 29.28 -8.23 -11.42
CA GLY A 667 29.23 -9.46 -10.65
C GLY A 667 29.34 -10.69 -11.56
N PRO A 668 29.85 -11.84 -11.08
CA PRO A 668 29.77 -13.09 -11.83
C PRO A 668 28.30 -13.34 -12.19
N LEU A 669 28.02 -13.51 -13.48
CA LEU A 669 26.70 -13.91 -13.96
C LEU A 669 26.41 -15.31 -13.40
N ASP A 670 25.54 -15.39 -12.39
CA ASP A 670 25.02 -16.65 -11.88
C ASP A 670 24.19 -17.31 -12.98
N LEU A 671 24.84 -18.13 -13.79
CA LEU A 671 24.21 -19.01 -14.78
C LEU A 671 23.40 -20.07 -14.02
N LEU A 672 22.13 -19.79 -13.76
CA LEU A 672 21.18 -20.78 -13.26
C LEU A 672 21.09 -21.93 -14.27
N HIS A 673 21.67 -23.07 -13.90
CA HIS A 673 21.61 -24.37 -14.60
C HIS A 673 22.04 -24.39 -16.08
N ALA A 674 23.35 -24.42 -16.34
CA ALA A 674 23.83 -25.15 -17.51
C ALA A 674 23.70 -26.67 -17.23
N PRO A 675 22.98 -27.47 -18.04
CA PRO A 675 22.93 -28.91 -17.83
C PRO A 675 24.34 -29.48 -17.96
N ALA A 676 24.85 -30.05 -16.87
CA ALA A 676 26.12 -30.76 -16.83
C ALA A 676 25.97 -32.13 -17.49
N SER A 677 25.92 -32.17 -18.82
CA SER A 677 26.00 -33.43 -19.57
C SER A 677 26.50 -33.25 -21.01
N ALA A 678 27.80 -33.47 -21.21
CA ALA A 678 28.41 -34.14 -22.37
C ALA A 678 29.94 -34.20 -22.14
N GLY A 679 30.37 -35.15 -21.32
CA GLY A 679 31.71 -35.72 -21.38
C GLY A 679 31.70 -36.92 -22.30
#